data_AF-A0A7C6ECG0-F1
#
_entry.id   AF-A0A7C6ECG0-F1
#
_cell.length_a   1.000
_cell.length_b   1.000
_cell.length_c   1.000
_cell.angle_alpha   90.00
_cell.angle_beta   90.00
_cell.angle_gamma   90.00
#
_symmetry.space_group_name_H-M   'P 1'
#
loop_
_entity.id
_entity.type
_entity.pdbx_description
1 polymer ?
#
loop_
_entity_poly.entity_id
_entity_poly.type
_entity_poly.pdbx_seq_one_letter_code
_entity_poly.pdbx_strand_id
1 'polypeptide(L)'
;MFNQYKVRFLFGLTLCLSFLFAQPSFEPSLPDSEMTYVIQALKATGIEPYELGFEKKWATDSIFMLKIVKDLLDHPLRTPRYADSAKYITEALANDLPALLLYQAQQLDVPISAKDTVLLNREIEKKSGIRNESALGGLKLINSAFEVGDKYLKQAIKKMSQEEITKLLIQAPILWGDEDDSSEHYLKGALHREFGIEVDTSRKITGDTILLIVPKLNRRDLTLSVMAVALAVNKIRAILTKSALGGLFRTPNSKFQIPDVKGNVYYYEETKMGKFVIGSEEDNIYDGDFALIIDLGGNDKYQGRTGGAIGILSHPFSVCIDLAGNDVYDGNQKLFNLGSAIFGCGILLDLKGDDVYRGHHYAQGAGLFGTGILIDDDGKDFYQAGYYAQGAGNFGFGLLIDNISDTQSVHPPKMGEDVYHSYDYCQGFASILGYGLLSDLAGNDVYYAGGKYIHHPLLPNDYRSFSQGFAIGWRPDASGGIGFLYDKSGNDFYNGDVFTQGCSYWYSLGMLYDEQGQDHYSASEYAQGAGIHLSVGILIDKEGDDYYYSRLGPSQGEGHDLSVGILIDRKGKDYYSASGGQGIGLTNSFGLFLDAEGDDSYMTVEPNFGQGTANWARGFGGSGVFLDLDGADKYVQGSLGKDRNYWTQGTYGSGIDLRGAKKIEEKKEEEIALDTIKRPVEEVFKEASIWEVGEAIQKVKKARKELINLGMEAIRYVAKEKMATKDGLELRAIEELAKALPDSIKPFLFQALHDERRYARANAIYLLGQIKAKDAIDSLLVALKDKRNRPRAVISAFGEIGERRIVPDILPYLKHKDEPTRIYTAWALSKLKDPRGVTDLIKALDDHYFTVRSAAEQALVNIGDSALPSLLDCMRQNAGCFKQQKLAHIIRASAEIASKLDTIEKRKERIQVRKMLLKFIDNSCAYVRGVAVEGLGKLIDEPTKKILEAKMTEETDEFVLSQYRKIYGRD
;
A
#
# COMPACT_ATOMS: atom_id res chain seq x y z
N MET A 1 39.93 -1.72 -25.00
CA MET A 1 38.93 -2.17 -24.01
C MET A 1 38.43 -1.05 -23.08
N PHE A 2 39.28 -0.18 -22.48
CA PHE A 2 38.84 0.93 -21.60
C PHE A 2 37.69 1.84 -22.10
N ASN A 3 37.43 1.89 -23.42
CA ASN A 3 36.29 2.62 -23.98
C ASN A 3 34.97 1.81 -24.01
N GLN A 4 34.96 0.47 -24.05
CA GLN A 4 33.70 -0.30 -24.12
C GLN A 4 32.97 -0.33 -22.77
N TYR A 5 33.68 -0.53 -21.66
CA TYR A 5 33.09 -0.35 -20.32
C TYR A 5 32.66 1.10 -20.10
N LYS A 6 33.41 2.10 -20.60
CA LYS A 6 32.91 3.49 -20.63
C LYS A 6 31.62 3.62 -21.43
N VAL A 7 31.50 3.01 -22.61
CA VAL A 7 30.30 3.13 -23.44
C VAL A 7 29.10 2.41 -22.81
N ARG A 8 29.24 1.20 -22.25
CA ARG A 8 28.13 0.54 -21.53
C ARG A 8 27.75 1.24 -20.22
N PHE A 9 28.73 1.65 -19.41
CA PHE A 9 28.48 2.37 -18.16
C PHE A 9 27.94 3.79 -18.41
N LEU A 10 28.37 4.47 -19.49
CA LEU A 10 27.68 5.68 -19.96
C LEU A 10 26.31 5.36 -20.55
N PHE A 11 26.06 4.19 -21.16
CA PHE A 11 24.73 3.81 -21.62
C PHE A 11 23.76 3.70 -20.43
N GLY A 12 24.13 2.98 -19.37
CA GLY A 12 23.33 2.93 -18.13
C GLY A 12 23.12 4.30 -17.48
N LEU A 13 24.17 5.14 -17.39
CA LEU A 13 24.02 6.55 -16.98
C LEU A 13 23.12 7.35 -17.91
N THR A 14 23.18 7.08 -19.22
CA THR A 14 22.39 7.80 -20.22
C THR A 14 20.95 7.35 -20.16
N LEU A 15 20.62 6.07 -19.93
CA LEU A 15 19.25 5.65 -19.59
C LEU A 15 18.74 6.40 -18.35
N CYS A 16 19.51 6.38 -17.25
CA CYS A 16 19.13 7.09 -16.02
C CYS A 16 18.93 8.61 -16.19
N LEU A 17 19.55 9.24 -17.20
CA LEU A 17 19.43 10.67 -17.50
C LEU A 17 18.52 10.99 -18.70
N SER A 18 18.25 10.02 -19.58
CA SER A 18 17.40 10.17 -20.76
C SER A 18 15.97 9.76 -20.45
N PHE A 19 15.70 8.82 -19.53
CA PHE A 19 14.33 8.48 -19.11
C PHE A 19 13.63 9.66 -18.42
N LEU A 20 14.40 10.64 -17.92
CA LEU A 20 13.88 11.92 -17.45
C LEU A 20 13.36 12.86 -18.57
N PHE A 21 13.65 12.57 -19.86
CA PHE A 21 13.35 13.46 -21.00
C PHE A 21 13.00 12.76 -22.34
N ALA A 22 13.09 11.44 -22.43
CA ALA A 22 12.88 10.61 -23.62
C ALA A 22 12.49 9.20 -23.18
N GLN A 23 11.20 8.87 -23.30
CA GLN A 23 10.70 7.51 -23.06
C GLN A 23 11.05 6.60 -24.26
N PRO A 24 11.39 5.32 -24.03
CA PRO A 24 11.20 4.29 -25.04
C PRO A 24 9.72 4.18 -25.42
N SER A 25 9.44 3.70 -26.63
CA SER A 25 8.09 3.29 -27.03
C SER A 25 7.80 1.88 -26.50
N PHE A 26 7.59 1.76 -25.19
CA PHE A 26 6.84 0.64 -24.61
C PHE A 26 5.34 0.95 -24.61
N GLU A 27 4.50 -0.06 -24.64
CA GLU A 27 3.04 0.09 -24.54
C GLU A 27 2.67 0.30 -23.06
N PRO A 28 2.21 1.51 -22.66
CA PRO A 28 1.90 1.78 -21.26
C PRO A 28 0.65 1.02 -20.84
N SER A 29 0.59 0.57 -19.58
CA SER A 29 -0.58 -0.19 -19.08
C SER A 29 -1.86 0.67 -19.07
N LEU A 30 -1.72 2.00 -19.00
CA LEU A 30 -2.79 2.96 -19.23
C LEU A 30 -2.42 4.02 -20.29
N PRO A 31 -2.77 3.79 -21.58
CA PRO A 31 -2.48 4.71 -22.68
C PRO A 31 -3.38 5.96 -22.67
N ASP A 32 -2.94 7.01 -23.38
CA ASP A 32 -3.66 8.30 -23.44
C ASP A 32 -5.06 8.19 -24.11
N SER A 33 -5.28 7.15 -24.92
CA SER A 33 -6.60 6.76 -25.45
C SER A 33 -7.57 6.44 -24.32
N GLU A 34 -7.24 5.48 -23.47
CA GLU A 34 -8.13 4.94 -22.43
C GLU A 34 -8.18 5.82 -21.18
N MET A 35 -7.11 6.56 -20.90
CA MET A 35 -7.12 7.69 -19.96
C MET A 35 -8.24 8.69 -20.28
N THR A 36 -8.70 8.78 -21.54
CA THR A 36 -9.87 9.60 -21.90
C THR A 36 -11.16 9.05 -21.29
N TYR A 37 -11.34 7.72 -21.18
CA TYR A 37 -12.48 7.10 -20.50
C TYR A 37 -12.41 7.25 -18.98
N VAL A 38 -11.23 7.15 -18.36
CA VAL A 38 -11.01 7.51 -16.94
C VAL A 38 -11.44 8.96 -16.69
N ILE A 39 -11.02 9.89 -17.54
CA ILE A 39 -11.39 11.30 -17.47
C ILE A 39 -12.89 11.52 -17.72
N GLN A 40 -13.53 10.70 -18.56
CA GLN A 40 -14.98 10.73 -18.82
C GLN A 40 -15.78 10.24 -17.59
N ALA A 41 -15.37 9.15 -16.96
CA ALA A 41 -16.00 8.62 -15.75
C ALA A 41 -15.89 9.60 -14.56
N LEU A 42 -14.74 10.26 -14.40
CA LEU A 42 -14.56 11.32 -13.39
C LEU A 42 -15.45 12.55 -13.69
N LYS A 43 -15.55 12.97 -14.96
CA LYS A 43 -16.45 14.07 -15.37
C LYS A 43 -17.93 13.73 -15.19
N ALA A 44 -18.33 12.47 -15.33
CA ALA A 44 -19.69 12.00 -15.05
C ALA A 44 -20.10 12.17 -13.57
N THR A 45 -19.14 12.13 -12.63
CA THR A 45 -19.38 12.40 -11.20
C THR A 45 -19.16 13.88 -10.83
N GLY A 46 -18.48 14.64 -11.69
CA GLY A 46 -18.16 16.07 -11.49
C GLY A 46 -16.84 16.32 -10.77
N ILE A 47 -15.93 15.35 -10.87
CA ILE A 47 -14.56 15.40 -10.37
C ILE A 47 -13.63 15.70 -11.54
N GLU A 48 -12.76 16.70 -11.39
CA GLU A 48 -11.63 16.88 -12.32
C GLU A 48 -10.42 16.04 -11.85
N PRO A 49 -9.55 15.51 -12.75
CA PRO A 49 -8.44 14.62 -12.36
C PRO A 49 -7.48 15.14 -11.28
N TYR A 50 -7.31 16.46 -11.16
CA TYR A 50 -6.46 17.06 -10.11
C TYR A 50 -7.09 16.98 -8.71
N GLU A 51 -8.41 16.80 -8.61
CA GLU A 51 -9.14 16.74 -7.33
C GLU A 51 -8.99 15.39 -6.63
N LEU A 52 -8.54 14.36 -7.35
CA LEU A 52 -8.08 13.10 -6.76
C LEU A 52 -6.88 13.30 -5.82
N GLY A 53 -6.21 14.45 -5.87
CA GLY A 53 -5.17 14.91 -4.93
C GLY A 53 -5.68 15.53 -3.61
N PHE A 54 -6.91 15.24 -3.20
CA PHE A 54 -7.50 15.65 -1.90
C PHE A 54 -6.59 15.35 -0.68
N GLU A 55 -6.79 16.04 0.44
CA GLU A 55 -5.85 16.12 1.59
C GLU A 55 -5.59 14.80 2.37
N LYS A 56 -4.78 13.90 1.77
CA LYS A 56 -4.19 12.68 2.38
C LYS A 56 -3.02 12.98 3.34
N LYS A 57 -3.06 14.10 4.06
CA LYS A 57 -1.92 14.68 4.81
C LYS A 57 -2.17 14.73 6.32
N TRP A 58 -2.34 13.56 6.94
CA TRP A 58 -2.59 13.45 8.38
C TRP A 58 -1.34 13.43 9.26
N ALA A 59 -0.21 12.93 8.72
CA ALA A 59 1.07 12.76 9.41
C ALA A 59 2.25 13.47 8.68
N THR A 60 2.02 14.71 8.24
CA THR A 60 2.98 15.55 7.47
C THR A 60 4.37 15.71 8.09
N ASP A 61 4.47 15.50 9.39
CA ASP A 61 5.64 15.85 10.20
C ASP A 61 6.60 14.63 10.35
N SER A 62 6.27 13.50 9.71
CA SER A 62 7.10 12.30 9.63
C SER A 62 8.35 12.52 8.76
N ILE A 63 9.52 12.28 9.34
CA ILE A 63 10.82 12.30 8.62
C ILE A 63 11.05 11.07 7.73
N PHE A 64 10.11 10.10 7.74
CA PHE A 64 10.19 8.85 6.99
C PHE A 64 9.34 8.86 5.70
N MET A 65 8.56 9.93 5.46
CA MET A 65 7.65 10.02 4.32
C MET A 65 8.40 10.20 2.99
N LEU A 66 8.36 9.17 2.13
CA LEU A 66 8.96 9.18 0.79
C LEU A 66 8.27 10.19 -0.15
N LYS A 67 9.07 10.88 -0.96
CA LYS A 67 8.57 11.85 -1.96
C LYS A 67 7.69 11.20 -3.02
N ILE A 68 8.06 10.01 -3.51
CA ILE A 68 7.30 9.32 -4.57
C ILE A 68 5.92 8.88 -4.09
N VAL A 69 5.83 8.22 -2.94
CA VAL A 69 4.54 7.84 -2.31
C VAL A 69 3.65 9.09 -2.14
N LYS A 70 4.24 10.21 -1.71
CA LYS A 70 3.50 11.48 -1.59
C LYS A 70 3.04 12.03 -2.94
N ASP A 71 3.86 11.98 -3.99
CA ASP A 71 3.49 12.45 -5.33
C ASP A 71 2.34 11.62 -5.92
N LEU A 72 2.36 10.29 -5.74
CA LEU A 72 1.28 9.40 -6.15
C LEU A 72 -0.01 9.61 -5.34
N LEU A 73 0.09 9.83 -4.02
CA LEU A 73 -1.04 10.21 -3.17
C LEU A 73 -1.65 11.58 -3.58
N ASP A 74 -0.84 12.52 -4.07
CA ASP A 74 -1.26 13.83 -4.57
C ASP A 74 -1.73 13.77 -6.05
N HIS A 75 -1.31 12.76 -6.82
CA HIS A 75 -1.58 12.58 -8.25
C HIS A 75 -1.85 11.11 -8.64
N PRO A 76 -2.97 10.48 -8.21
CA PRO A 76 -3.16 9.03 -8.29
C PRO A 76 -3.01 8.40 -9.68
N LEU A 77 -3.44 9.12 -10.73
CA LEU A 77 -3.36 8.67 -12.13
C LEU A 77 -1.92 8.64 -12.71
N ARG A 78 -0.89 8.96 -11.93
CA ARG A 78 0.52 8.71 -12.29
C ARG A 78 0.99 7.31 -11.95
N THR A 79 0.30 6.61 -11.06
CA THR A 79 0.74 5.31 -10.50
C THR A 79 0.99 4.25 -11.57
N PRO A 80 0.13 4.05 -12.60
CA PRO A 80 0.42 3.07 -13.66
C PRO A 80 1.72 3.37 -14.40
N ARG A 81 1.97 4.62 -14.81
CA ARG A 81 3.22 5.02 -15.47
C ARG A 81 4.46 4.92 -14.57
N TYR A 82 4.28 4.97 -13.25
CA TYR A 82 5.37 4.68 -12.31
C TYR A 82 5.67 3.18 -12.27
N ALA A 83 4.63 2.33 -12.23
CA ALA A 83 4.76 0.88 -12.29
C ALA A 83 5.37 0.41 -13.63
N ASP A 84 4.86 0.88 -14.78
CA ASP A 84 5.45 0.68 -16.12
C ASP A 84 6.97 0.99 -16.11
N SER A 85 7.35 2.12 -15.49
CA SER A 85 8.75 2.56 -15.40
C SER A 85 9.58 1.72 -14.43
N ALA A 86 8.99 1.26 -13.31
CA ALA A 86 9.66 0.40 -12.34
C ALA A 86 9.91 -1.01 -12.91
N LYS A 87 8.91 -1.58 -13.60
CA LYS A 87 9.01 -2.83 -14.35
C LYS A 87 10.14 -2.76 -15.38
N TYR A 88 10.07 -1.78 -16.29
CA TYR A 88 11.07 -1.63 -17.35
C TYR A 88 12.48 -1.45 -16.80
N ILE A 89 12.65 -0.66 -15.73
CA ILE A 89 13.97 -0.41 -15.14
C ILE A 89 14.48 -1.64 -14.37
N THR A 90 13.61 -2.46 -13.79
CA THR A 90 13.98 -3.74 -13.16
C THR A 90 14.48 -4.71 -14.21
N GLU A 91 13.67 -5.01 -15.23
CA GLU A 91 14.04 -5.90 -16.34
C GLU A 91 15.35 -5.45 -17.02
N ALA A 92 15.47 -4.16 -17.36
CA ALA A 92 16.63 -3.64 -18.08
C ALA A 92 17.91 -3.56 -17.22
N LEU A 93 17.82 -3.65 -15.88
CA LEU A 93 18.96 -3.53 -14.95
C LEU A 93 19.14 -4.73 -14.01
N ALA A 94 18.37 -5.81 -14.12
CA ALA A 94 18.52 -7.04 -13.32
C ALA A 94 19.99 -7.52 -13.29
N ASN A 95 20.63 -7.48 -14.45
CA ASN A 95 22.03 -7.85 -14.65
C ASN A 95 23.07 -6.72 -14.41
N ASP A 96 22.64 -5.53 -13.94
CA ASP A 96 23.50 -4.41 -13.52
C ASP A 96 23.13 -3.94 -12.10
N LEU A 97 23.32 -4.80 -11.10
CA LEU A 97 23.06 -4.54 -9.67
C LEU A 97 23.50 -3.14 -9.18
N PRO A 98 24.70 -2.61 -9.50
CA PRO A 98 25.09 -1.24 -9.13
C PRO A 98 24.21 -0.12 -9.70
N ALA A 99 23.53 -0.36 -10.83
CA ALA A 99 22.58 0.56 -11.44
C ALA A 99 21.16 0.36 -10.87
N LEU A 100 20.70 -0.88 -10.68
CA LEU A 100 19.42 -1.20 -10.05
C LEU A 100 19.34 -0.65 -8.61
N LEU A 101 20.37 -0.91 -7.79
CA LEU A 101 20.49 -0.36 -6.44
C LEU A 101 20.56 1.17 -6.42
N LEU A 102 21.13 1.81 -7.45
CA LEU A 102 21.16 3.27 -7.57
C LEU A 102 19.76 3.82 -7.86
N TYR A 103 18.99 3.18 -8.73
CA TYR A 103 17.59 3.52 -8.99
C TYR A 103 16.73 3.37 -7.74
N GLN A 104 16.76 2.19 -7.10
CA GLN A 104 16.01 1.93 -5.86
C GLN A 104 16.37 2.94 -4.76
N ALA A 105 17.66 3.24 -4.57
CA ALA A 105 18.10 4.22 -3.58
C ALA A 105 17.56 5.64 -3.85
N GLN A 106 17.38 6.01 -5.12
CA GLN A 106 16.76 7.28 -5.50
C GLN A 106 15.25 7.31 -5.19
N GLN A 107 14.52 6.21 -5.42
CA GLN A 107 13.10 6.11 -5.04
C GLN A 107 12.91 6.20 -3.52
N LEU A 108 13.85 5.65 -2.74
CA LEU A 108 13.87 5.77 -1.29
C LEU A 108 14.50 7.08 -0.76
N ASP A 109 14.61 8.14 -1.58
CA ASP A 109 15.12 9.46 -1.22
C ASP A 109 16.58 9.51 -0.69
N VAL A 110 17.41 8.52 -0.99
CA VAL A 110 18.84 8.55 -0.62
C VAL A 110 19.57 9.60 -1.48
N PRO A 111 20.33 10.54 -0.89
CA PRO A 111 21.02 11.60 -1.63
C PRO A 111 22.31 11.07 -2.30
N ILE A 112 22.14 10.27 -3.35
CA ILE A 112 23.21 9.58 -4.09
C ILE A 112 23.02 9.71 -5.60
N SER A 113 24.15 9.77 -6.33
CA SER A 113 24.18 9.99 -7.77
C SER A 113 25.11 9.02 -8.48
N ALA A 114 24.94 8.83 -9.79
CA ALA A 114 25.83 8.00 -10.60
C ALA A 114 27.30 8.47 -10.59
N LYS A 115 27.54 9.75 -10.26
CA LYS A 115 28.89 10.30 -10.02
C LYS A 115 29.55 9.68 -8.80
N ASP A 116 28.79 9.38 -7.74
CA ASP A 116 29.28 8.71 -6.55
C ASP A 116 29.73 7.28 -6.90
N THR A 117 28.95 6.55 -7.70
CA THR A 117 29.31 5.22 -8.26
C THR A 117 30.65 5.27 -9.00
N VAL A 118 30.87 6.27 -9.87
CA VAL A 118 32.12 6.47 -10.61
C VAL A 118 33.31 6.73 -9.68
N LEU A 119 33.11 7.50 -8.61
CA LEU A 119 34.17 7.81 -7.64
C LEU A 119 34.50 6.59 -6.76
N LEU A 120 33.48 5.86 -6.32
CA LEU A 120 33.60 4.62 -5.54
C LEU A 120 34.35 3.54 -6.32
N ASN A 121 33.97 3.28 -7.58
CA ASN A 121 34.67 2.33 -8.45
C ASN A 121 36.15 2.69 -8.62
N ARG A 122 36.49 3.98 -8.79
CA ARG A 122 37.88 4.44 -8.88
C ARG A 122 38.66 4.27 -7.57
N GLU A 123 38.01 4.37 -6.42
CA GLU A 123 38.65 4.10 -5.13
C GLU A 123 39.02 2.61 -5.00
N ILE A 124 38.10 1.72 -5.38
CA ILE A 124 38.30 0.27 -5.39
C ILE A 124 39.41 -0.14 -6.37
N GLU A 125 39.35 0.34 -7.62
CA GLU A 125 40.39 0.09 -8.65
C GLU A 125 41.77 0.61 -8.23
N LYS A 126 41.84 1.80 -7.63
CA LYS A 126 43.10 2.36 -7.12
C LYS A 126 43.65 1.53 -5.96
N LYS A 127 42.78 0.97 -5.11
CA LYS A 127 43.17 0.19 -3.93
C LYS A 127 43.64 -1.22 -4.30
N SER A 128 42.96 -1.88 -5.23
CA SER A 128 43.33 -3.23 -5.68
C SER A 128 44.63 -3.27 -6.50
N GLY A 129 44.97 -2.15 -7.15
CA GLY A 129 46.21 -2.01 -7.94
C GLY A 129 46.24 -2.83 -9.24
N ILE A 130 45.11 -3.43 -9.60
CA ILE A 130 44.95 -4.32 -10.76
C ILE A 130 45.09 -3.51 -12.06
N ARG A 131 45.72 -4.11 -13.08
CA ARG A 131 45.87 -3.52 -14.43
C ARG A 131 45.30 -4.38 -15.56
N ASN A 132 45.10 -5.68 -15.33
CA ASN A 132 44.60 -6.65 -16.31
C ASN A 132 43.41 -7.41 -15.70
N GLU A 133 42.42 -7.78 -16.52
CA GLU A 133 41.37 -8.74 -16.13
C GLU A 133 41.99 -10.14 -15.98
N SER A 134 42.03 -10.67 -14.76
CA SER A 134 42.41 -12.06 -14.47
C SER A 134 41.74 -12.56 -13.20
N ALA A 135 41.67 -13.87 -13.03
CA ALA A 135 40.99 -14.55 -11.93
C ALA A 135 41.53 -14.14 -10.53
N LEU A 136 42.86 -14.15 -10.35
CA LEU A 136 43.54 -13.63 -9.16
C LEU A 136 43.41 -12.09 -9.02
N GLY A 137 43.07 -11.39 -10.10
CA GLY A 137 42.61 -10.00 -10.06
C GLY A 137 41.24 -9.87 -9.42
N GLY A 138 40.28 -10.74 -9.78
CA GLY A 138 38.93 -10.80 -9.18
C GLY A 138 38.98 -10.84 -7.65
N LEU A 139 39.71 -11.80 -7.07
CA LEU A 139 39.90 -11.92 -5.62
C LEU A 139 40.44 -10.63 -4.96
N LYS A 140 41.43 -9.99 -5.58
CA LYS A 140 42.00 -8.72 -5.09
C LYS A 140 41.04 -7.54 -5.24
N LEU A 141 40.16 -7.57 -6.24
CA LEU A 141 39.13 -6.56 -6.45
C LEU A 141 38.08 -6.62 -5.34
N ILE A 142 37.56 -7.82 -5.03
CA ILE A 142 36.51 -7.99 -4.02
C ILE A 142 37.01 -7.79 -2.59
N ASN A 143 38.22 -8.26 -2.20
CA ASN A 143 38.78 -7.86 -0.91
C ASN A 143 38.99 -6.33 -0.81
N SER A 144 39.44 -5.69 -1.90
CA SER A 144 39.58 -4.22 -1.91
C SER A 144 38.22 -3.50 -1.82
N ALA A 145 37.18 -4.08 -2.40
CA ALA A 145 35.81 -3.57 -2.31
C ALA A 145 35.22 -3.77 -0.91
N PHE A 146 35.41 -4.93 -0.28
CA PHE A 146 35.05 -5.18 1.11
C PHE A 146 35.74 -4.18 2.05
N GLU A 147 37.05 -3.96 1.92
CA GLU A 147 37.75 -2.96 2.75
C GLU A 147 37.36 -1.49 2.43
N VAL A 148 36.76 -1.20 1.27
CA VAL A 148 36.18 0.13 0.94
C VAL A 148 34.76 0.24 1.48
N GLY A 149 33.96 -0.82 1.39
CA GLY A 149 32.62 -0.91 1.94
C GLY A 149 32.64 -0.75 3.46
N ASP A 150 33.49 -1.51 4.16
CA ASP A 150 33.67 -1.44 5.62
C ASP A 150 33.96 -0.02 6.12
N LYS A 151 34.82 0.72 5.41
CA LYS A 151 35.09 2.15 5.64
C LYS A 151 33.81 2.99 5.56
N TYR A 152 32.89 2.70 4.64
CA TYR A 152 31.62 3.41 4.48
C TYR A 152 30.55 2.94 5.47
N LEU A 153 30.44 1.64 5.78
CA LEU A 153 29.59 1.12 6.86
C LEU A 153 29.93 1.76 8.21
N LYS A 154 31.23 1.83 8.55
CA LYS A 154 31.74 2.49 9.76
C LYS A 154 31.49 4.01 9.77
N GLN A 155 31.21 4.64 8.62
CA GLN A 155 30.72 6.01 8.54
C GLN A 155 29.20 6.07 8.70
N ALA A 156 28.46 5.12 8.11
CA ALA A 156 27.01 5.03 8.19
C ALA A 156 26.49 4.93 9.63
N ILE A 157 27.10 4.07 10.46
CA ILE A 157 26.69 3.84 11.85
C ILE A 157 27.33 4.82 12.84
N LYS A 158 28.26 5.70 12.41
CA LYS A 158 29.13 6.53 13.29
C LYS A 158 28.42 7.42 14.31
N LYS A 159 27.14 7.74 14.09
CA LYS A 159 26.33 8.59 14.98
C LYS A 159 25.55 7.78 16.03
N MET A 160 25.50 6.46 15.92
CA MET A 160 24.92 5.58 16.92
C MET A 160 25.95 5.25 18.00
N SER A 161 25.50 5.10 19.25
CA SER A 161 26.30 4.49 20.29
C SER A 161 26.23 2.96 20.23
N GLN A 162 27.21 2.26 20.81
CA GLN A 162 27.22 0.79 20.84
C GLN A 162 25.95 0.22 21.49
N GLU A 163 25.45 0.85 22.56
CA GLU A 163 24.22 0.43 23.24
C GLU A 163 22.99 0.52 22.32
N GLU A 164 22.96 1.50 21.40
CA GLU A 164 21.87 1.68 20.44
C GLU A 164 21.94 0.65 19.30
N ILE A 165 23.14 0.32 18.82
CA ILE A 165 23.34 -0.74 17.84
C ILE A 165 22.95 -2.10 18.46
N THR A 166 23.39 -2.38 19.69
CA THR A 166 22.99 -3.59 20.43
C THR A 166 21.48 -3.66 20.65
N LYS A 167 20.78 -2.55 20.94
CA LYS A 167 19.29 -2.53 21.01
C LYS A 167 18.65 -2.94 19.68
N LEU A 168 19.12 -2.41 18.56
CA LEU A 168 18.61 -2.81 17.24
C LEU A 168 18.88 -4.30 16.96
N LEU A 169 20.07 -4.81 17.26
CA LEU A 169 20.42 -6.22 17.07
C LEU A 169 19.71 -7.19 18.03
N ILE A 170 19.31 -6.76 19.23
CA ILE A 170 18.49 -7.57 20.15
C ILE A 170 17.06 -7.72 19.61
N GLN A 171 16.50 -6.64 19.05
CA GLN A 171 15.11 -6.58 18.60
C GLN A 171 14.93 -7.04 17.13
N ALA A 172 15.97 -6.99 16.30
CA ALA A 172 15.90 -7.31 14.88
C ALA A 172 15.26 -8.68 14.56
N PRO A 173 15.58 -9.79 15.27
CA PRO A 173 14.97 -11.11 15.01
C PRO A 173 13.51 -11.28 15.44
N ILE A 174 12.89 -10.24 16.00
CA ILE A 174 11.49 -10.20 16.44
C ILE A 174 10.85 -8.85 16.06
N LEU A 175 11.30 -8.28 14.93
CA LEU A 175 10.79 -6.99 14.45
C LEU A 175 9.54 -7.15 13.58
N TRP A 176 9.40 -8.33 12.97
CA TRP A 176 8.31 -8.74 12.07
C TRP A 176 7.70 -10.07 12.51
N GLY A 177 7.90 -10.41 13.78
CA GLY A 177 7.32 -11.61 14.37
C GLY A 177 5.93 -11.36 14.94
N ASP A 178 5.29 -12.45 15.38
CA ASP A 178 3.96 -12.42 15.97
C ASP A 178 4.02 -12.18 17.49
N GLU A 179 3.35 -11.13 18.00
CA GLU A 179 3.32 -10.86 19.44
C GLU A 179 2.66 -12.00 20.26
N ASP A 180 1.84 -12.86 19.62
CA ASP A 180 1.22 -14.05 20.22
C ASP A 180 2.03 -15.36 19.99
N ASP A 181 3.09 -15.40 19.16
CA ASP A 181 3.92 -16.61 19.00
C ASP A 181 4.87 -16.78 20.20
N SER A 182 4.49 -17.71 21.07
CA SER A 182 5.23 -18.03 22.30
C SER A 182 6.70 -18.44 22.09
N SER A 183 7.12 -18.81 20.87
CA SER A 183 8.52 -19.15 20.58
C SER A 183 9.43 -17.92 20.45
N GLU A 184 8.89 -16.73 20.17
CA GLU A 184 9.71 -15.58 19.78
C GLU A 184 10.55 -14.96 20.90
N HIS A 185 10.22 -15.23 22.15
CA HIS A 185 11.13 -14.89 23.26
C HIS A 185 12.48 -15.63 23.17
N TYR A 186 12.55 -16.76 22.46
CA TYR A 186 13.80 -17.43 22.08
C TYR A 186 14.47 -16.88 20.83
N LEU A 187 13.77 -16.09 19.99
CA LEU A 187 14.37 -15.32 18.89
C LEU A 187 14.97 -14.00 19.38
N LYS A 188 14.41 -13.38 20.43
CA LYS A 188 14.92 -12.12 20.99
C LYS A 188 16.40 -12.22 21.38
N GLY A 189 17.26 -11.46 20.72
CA GLY A 189 18.71 -11.54 20.88
C GLY A 189 19.38 -12.84 20.41
N ALA A 190 18.71 -13.68 19.61
CA ALA A 190 19.28 -14.93 19.08
C ALA A 190 20.58 -14.68 18.30
N LEU A 191 20.60 -13.64 17.47
CA LEU A 191 21.81 -13.12 16.79
C LEU A 191 23.04 -13.04 17.70
N HIS A 192 22.90 -12.62 18.95
CA HIS A 192 24.04 -12.52 19.88
C HIS A 192 24.45 -13.90 20.40
N ARG A 193 23.48 -14.79 20.70
CA ARG A 193 23.73 -16.18 21.13
C ARG A 193 24.42 -17.01 20.06
N GLU A 194 24.10 -16.78 18.78
CA GLU A 194 24.78 -17.42 17.63
C GLU A 194 26.30 -17.12 17.57
N PHE A 195 26.77 -16.04 18.21
CA PHE A 195 28.20 -15.70 18.35
C PHE A 195 28.71 -15.85 19.80
N GLY A 196 27.96 -16.51 20.69
CA GLY A 196 28.35 -16.72 22.09
C GLY A 196 28.33 -15.46 22.96
N ILE A 197 27.63 -14.39 22.54
CA ILE A 197 27.56 -13.11 23.23
C ILE A 197 26.32 -13.08 24.13
N GLU A 198 26.51 -12.95 25.44
CA GLU A 198 25.41 -12.72 26.39
C GLU A 198 24.84 -11.30 26.28
N VAL A 199 23.51 -11.19 26.28
CA VAL A 199 22.79 -9.90 26.23
C VAL A 199 21.56 -9.90 27.12
N ASP A 200 21.30 -8.76 27.76
CA ASP A 200 20.13 -8.52 28.61
C ASP A 200 18.85 -8.37 27.76
N THR A 201 18.17 -9.49 27.50
CA THR A 201 16.90 -9.54 26.77
C THR A 201 15.70 -9.12 27.62
N SER A 202 15.85 -8.88 28.93
CA SER A 202 14.75 -8.51 29.84
C SER A 202 14.19 -7.11 29.54
N ARG A 203 15.00 -6.22 28.96
CA ARG A 203 14.60 -4.84 28.64
C ARG A 203 13.53 -4.82 27.56
N LYS A 204 12.44 -4.09 27.79
CA LYS A 204 11.46 -3.78 26.73
C LYS A 204 12.05 -2.71 25.81
N ILE A 205 12.24 -3.09 24.55
CA ILE A 205 12.57 -2.18 23.44
C ILE A 205 11.24 -1.94 22.71
N THR A 206 10.97 -0.71 22.27
CA THR A 206 9.71 -0.32 21.61
C THR A 206 9.95 0.21 20.21
N GLY A 207 8.90 0.28 19.39
CA GLY A 207 8.93 0.98 18.10
C GLY A 207 9.47 2.42 18.24
N ASP A 208 8.99 3.18 19.23
CA ASP A 208 9.53 4.52 19.56
C ASP A 208 11.06 4.50 19.79
N THR A 209 11.59 3.47 20.46
CA THR A 209 13.03 3.33 20.72
C THR A 209 13.81 3.14 19.42
N ILE A 210 13.27 2.36 18.48
CA ILE A 210 13.88 2.16 17.14
C ILE A 210 13.81 3.46 16.34
N LEU A 211 12.64 4.10 16.28
CA LEU A 211 12.43 5.34 15.52
C LEU A 211 13.25 6.54 16.04
N LEU A 212 13.71 6.51 17.31
CA LEU A 212 14.67 7.47 17.86
C LEU A 212 16.14 7.18 17.50
N ILE A 213 16.48 5.91 17.25
CA ILE A 213 17.85 5.50 16.92
C ILE A 213 18.11 5.61 15.40
N VAL A 214 17.21 5.06 14.58
CA VAL A 214 17.46 4.85 13.14
C VAL A 214 17.73 6.14 12.35
N PRO A 215 17.16 7.33 12.66
CA PRO A 215 17.55 8.60 12.03
C PRO A 215 19.02 9.00 12.18
N LYS A 216 19.79 8.30 13.03
CA LYS A 216 21.26 8.46 13.14
C LYS A 216 22.02 7.73 12.02
N LEU A 217 21.41 6.75 11.36
CA LEU A 217 21.99 5.98 10.26
C LEU A 217 22.21 6.88 9.03
N ASN A 218 23.45 7.08 8.59
CA ASN A 218 23.67 7.77 7.32
C ASN A 218 23.40 6.81 6.15
N ARG A 219 22.13 6.74 5.72
CA ARG A 219 21.65 5.90 4.61
C ARG A 219 22.50 6.03 3.34
N ARG A 220 23.00 7.23 3.01
CA ARG A 220 23.89 7.44 1.85
C ARG A 220 25.19 6.64 1.95
N ASP A 221 25.82 6.63 3.12
CA ASP A 221 27.08 5.92 3.30
C ASP A 221 26.84 4.40 3.45
N LEU A 222 25.68 3.99 3.94
CA LEU A 222 25.24 2.59 3.89
C LEU A 222 25.07 2.11 2.43
N THR A 223 24.36 2.87 1.58
CA THR A 223 24.23 2.55 0.15
C THR A 223 25.59 2.53 -0.56
N LEU A 224 26.53 3.43 -0.23
CA LEU A 224 27.91 3.34 -0.75
C LEU A 224 28.68 2.11 -0.26
N SER A 225 28.41 1.63 0.96
CA SER A 225 29.00 0.39 1.45
C SER A 225 28.55 -0.81 0.61
N VAL A 226 27.26 -0.88 0.31
CA VAL A 226 26.62 -1.93 -0.49
C VAL A 226 27.09 -1.86 -1.95
N MET A 227 27.03 -0.68 -2.56
CA MET A 227 27.47 -0.47 -3.95
C MET A 227 28.94 -0.81 -4.17
N ALA A 228 29.79 -0.73 -3.14
CA ALA A 228 31.20 -1.14 -3.25
C ALA A 228 31.30 -2.64 -3.57
N VAL A 229 30.51 -3.46 -2.86
CA VAL A 229 30.43 -4.91 -3.07
C VAL A 229 29.82 -5.22 -4.45
N ALA A 230 28.65 -4.67 -4.75
CA ALA A 230 27.96 -4.91 -6.03
C ALA A 230 28.85 -4.56 -7.25
N LEU A 231 29.63 -3.46 -7.18
CA LEU A 231 30.57 -3.08 -8.24
C LEU A 231 31.71 -4.09 -8.45
N ALA A 232 32.13 -4.82 -7.41
CA ALA A 232 33.11 -5.89 -7.53
C ALA A 232 32.46 -7.20 -8.01
N VAL A 233 31.28 -7.54 -7.49
CA VAL A 233 30.54 -8.75 -7.86
C VAL A 233 30.13 -8.73 -9.34
N ASN A 234 29.54 -7.65 -9.85
CA ASN A 234 29.23 -7.53 -11.29
C ASN A 234 30.46 -7.66 -12.18
N LYS A 235 31.62 -7.17 -11.73
CA LYS A 235 32.90 -7.36 -12.45
C LYS A 235 33.42 -8.79 -12.36
N ILE A 236 33.13 -9.52 -11.28
CA ILE A 236 33.52 -10.92 -11.10
C ILE A 236 32.59 -11.84 -11.89
N ARG A 237 31.26 -11.72 -11.80
CA ARG A 237 30.31 -12.46 -12.67
C ARG A 237 30.64 -12.25 -14.15
N ALA A 238 30.89 -11.00 -14.58
CA ALA A 238 31.35 -10.68 -15.94
C ALA A 238 32.82 -11.03 -16.26
N ILE A 239 33.58 -11.62 -15.34
CA ILE A 239 34.83 -12.34 -15.62
C ILE A 239 34.52 -13.84 -15.72
N LEU A 240 33.79 -14.39 -14.74
CA LEU A 240 33.47 -15.82 -14.61
C LEU A 240 32.73 -16.39 -15.83
N THR A 241 31.75 -15.66 -16.37
CA THR A 241 31.00 -16.08 -17.57
C THR A 241 31.77 -15.99 -18.89
N LYS A 242 33.01 -15.47 -18.91
CA LYS A 242 33.85 -15.44 -20.12
C LYS A 242 34.62 -16.77 -20.26
N SER A 243 34.14 -17.63 -21.15
CA SER A 243 34.55 -19.03 -21.34
C SER A 243 36.06 -19.28 -21.59
N ALA A 244 36.83 -19.43 -20.51
CA ALA A 244 38.14 -20.10 -20.47
C ALA A 244 38.64 -20.47 -19.04
N LEU A 245 37.85 -20.23 -17.99
CA LEU A 245 38.38 -20.06 -16.63
C LEU A 245 38.78 -21.34 -15.87
N GLY A 246 38.32 -22.52 -16.28
CA GLY A 246 38.85 -23.80 -15.78
C GLY A 246 40.37 -23.95 -15.97
N GLY A 247 40.99 -23.19 -16.90
CA GLY A 247 42.45 -23.13 -17.04
C GLY A 247 43.19 -22.15 -16.11
N LEU A 248 42.47 -21.33 -15.33
CA LEU A 248 43.02 -20.13 -14.66
C LEU A 248 43.11 -20.24 -13.14
N PHE A 249 42.25 -21.04 -12.49
CA PHE A 249 42.35 -21.35 -11.06
C PHE A 249 43.09 -22.67 -10.78
N ARG A 250 43.13 -23.60 -11.75
CA ARG A 250 43.79 -24.92 -11.63
C ARG A 250 45.32 -24.80 -11.49
N THR A 251 45.80 -24.53 -10.29
CA THR A 251 47.20 -24.76 -9.90
C THR A 251 47.43 -26.27 -9.72
N PRO A 252 48.32 -26.94 -10.50
CA PRO A 252 48.24 -28.40 -10.66
C PRO A 252 48.56 -29.32 -9.47
N ASN A 253 48.76 -28.82 -8.24
CA ASN A 253 49.30 -29.63 -7.13
C ASN A 253 48.98 -29.16 -5.69
N SER A 254 47.93 -28.36 -5.47
CA SER A 254 47.52 -27.95 -4.11
C SER A 254 46.02 -28.08 -3.88
N LYS A 255 45.56 -29.29 -3.55
CA LYS A 255 44.25 -29.49 -2.91
C LYS A 255 44.31 -28.96 -1.48
N PHE A 256 43.49 -27.98 -1.14
CA PHE A 256 43.35 -27.53 0.24
C PHE A 256 42.48 -28.53 1.04
N GLN A 257 42.73 -28.63 2.34
CA GLN A 257 41.79 -29.24 3.29
C GLN A 257 41.38 -28.14 4.28
N ILE A 258 40.11 -27.74 4.23
CA ILE A 258 39.51 -26.74 5.13
C ILE A 258 38.62 -27.52 6.11
N PRO A 259 38.64 -27.24 7.43
CA PRO A 259 37.75 -27.93 8.38
C PRO A 259 36.25 -27.78 8.06
N ASP A 260 35.88 -26.67 7.43
CA ASP A 260 34.49 -26.27 7.16
C ASP A 260 34.05 -26.53 5.71
N VAL A 261 34.86 -27.25 4.90
CA VAL A 261 34.53 -27.65 3.52
C VAL A 261 34.86 -29.12 3.29
N LYS A 262 33.87 -29.88 2.80
CA LYS A 262 34.05 -31.25 2.28
C LYS A 262 34.07 -31.17 0.74
N GLY A 263 34.79 -32.07 0.08
CA GLY A 263 35.04 -32.02 -1.37
C GLY A 263 36.43 -31.47 -1.72
N ASN A 264 36.64 -31.04 -2.97
CA ASN A 264 37.91 -30.47 -3.43
C ASN A 264 37.90 -28.94 -3.35
N VAL A 265 39.07 -28.31 -3.25
CA VAL A 265 39.18 -26.84 -3.12
C VAL A 265 40.43 -26.37 -3.86
N TYR A 266 40.28 -25.40 -4.77
CA TYR A 266 41.39 -24.81 -5.52
C TYR A 266 42.01 -23.57 -4.87
N TYR A 267 41.29 -22.89 -3.97
CA TYR A 267 41.83 -21.71 -3.26
C TYR A 267 41.27 -21.57 -1.84
N TYR A 268 42.13 -21.14 -0.91
CA TYR A 268 41.72 -20.67 0.41
C TYR A 268 42.60 -19.49 0.84
N GLU A 269 42.00 -18.41 1.31
CA GLU A 269 42.68 -17.32 2.03
C GLU A 269 41.82 -16.84 3.21
N GLU A 270 42.42 -16.72 4.39
CA GLU A 270 41.77 -16.10 5.55
C GLU A 270 42.13 -14.61 5.59
N THR A 271 41.26 -13.78 5.03
CA THR A 271 41.48 -12.34 4.90
C THR A 271 41.05 -11.59 6.16
N LYS A 272 41.40 -10.31 6.28
CA LYS A 272 40.84 -9.41 7.32
C LYS A 272 39.32 -9.21 7.21
N MET A 273 38.75 -9.52 6.06
CA MET A 273 37.32 -9.41 5.79
C MET A 273 36.58 -10.75 5.96
N GLY A 274 37.30 -11.84 6.24
CA GLY A 274 36.78 -13.19 6.46
C GLY A 274 37.39 -14.25 5.52
N LYS A 275 36.91 -15.49 5.63
CA LYS A 275 37.35 -16.63 4.83
C LYS A 275 36.91 -16.47 3.37
N PHE A 276 37.86 -16.62 2.46
CA PHE A 276 37.66 -16.68 1.01
C PHE A 276 37.98 -18.11 0.55
N VAL A 277 37.07 -18.75 -0.18
CA VAL A 277 37.26 -20.08 -0.76
C VAL A 277 36.91 -20.08 -2.25
N ILE A 278 37.61 -20.90 -3.03
CA ILE A 278 37.17 -21.31 -4.37
C ILE A 278 37.06 -22.82 -4.41
N GLY A 279 35.87 -23.29 -4.76
CA GLY A 279 35.50 -24.70 -4.86
C GLY A 279 36.20 -25.46 -5.98
N SER A 280 35.54 -26.49 -6.46
CA SER A 280 36.05 -27.34 -7.52
C SER A 280 35.04 -27.52 -8.64
N GLU A 281 35.14 -28.61 -9.39
CA GLU A 281 34.19 -29.00 -10.44
C GLU A 281 33.63 -30.41 -10.06
N GLU A 282 33.48 -30.65 -8.75
CA GLU A 282 33.13 -31.91 -8.07
C GLU A 282 32.34 -31.60 -6.78
N ASP A 283 31.27 -32.35 -6.49
CA ASP A 283 30.39 -32.17 -5.32
C ASP A 283 31.11 -31.76 -4.01
N ASN A 284 30.82 -30.55 -3.55
CA ASN A 284 31.37 -29.87 -2.39
C ASN A 284 30.27 -29.67 -1.30
N ILE A 285 30.69 -29.49 -0.04
CA ILE A 285 29.78 -29.19 1.09
C ILE A 285 30.40 -28.11 1.97
N TYR A 286 29.71 -26.98 2.12
CA TYR A 286 30.16 -25.78 2.81
C TYR A 286 29.45 -25.61 4.17
N ASP A 287 30.03 -26.13 5.25
CA ASP A 287 29.46 -26.00 6.61
C ASP A 287 29.71 -24.61 7.25
N GLY A 288 30.79 -23.96 6.81
CA GLY A 288 31.31 -22.73 7.42
C GLY A 288 30.57 -21.45 7.01
N ASP A 289 30.75 -20.41 7.81
CA ASP A 289 30.38 -19.04 7.42
C ASP A 289 31.57 -18.39 6.68
N PHE A 290 31.37 -18.03 5.41
CA PHE A 290 32.40 -17.48 4.52
C PHE A 290 32.08 -16.02 4.14
N ALA A 291 33.12 -15.22 3.88
CA ALA A 291 32.98 -13.88 3.33
C ALA A 291 32.99 -13.88 1.80
N LEU A 292 33.65 -14.87 1.19
CA LEU A 292 33.54 -15.18 -0.24
C LEU A 292 33.57 -16.68 -0.48
N ILE A 293 32.55 -17.18 -1.18
CA ILE A 293 32.57 -18.45 -1.90
C ILE A 293 32.52 -18.11 -3.39
N ILE A 294 33.36 -18.76 -4.19
CA ILE A 294 33.14 -18.92 -5.63
C ILE A 294 33.25 -20.41 -5.91
N ASP A 295 32.15 -21.10 -6.17
CA ASP A 295 32.24 -22.46 -6.69
C ASP A 295 32.43 -22.42 -8.22
N LEU A 296 32.77 -23.56 -8.83
CA LEU A 296 32.92 -23.70 -10.28
C LEU A 296 32.04 -24.84 -10.85
N GLY A 297 31.31 -25.56 -9.98
CA GLY A 297 30.16 -26.39 -10.31
C GLY A 297 30.17 -27.77 -9.65
N GLY A 298 28.98 -28.29 -9.32
CA GLY A 298 28.83 -29.50 -8.52
C GLY A 298 27.40 -30.04 -8.44
N ASN A 299 27.05 -30.58 -7.27
CA ASN A 299 25.68 -30.84 -6.80
C ASN A 299 25.71 -30.63 -5.28
N ASP A 300 25.82 -29.37 -4.93
CA ASP A 300 26.52 -28.88 -3.76
C ASP A 300 25.60 -28.64 -2.56
N LYS A 301 26.22 -28.49 -1.38
CA LYS A 301 25.46 -28.30 -0.13
C LYS A 301 25.99 -27.15 0.69
N TYR A 302 25.29 -26.04 0.61
CA TYR A 302 25.61 -24.82 1.31
C TYR A 302 24.89 -24.81 2.66
N GLN A 303 25.64 -25.14 3.71
CA GLN A 303 25.15 -25.36 5.09
C GLN A 303 25.56 -24.21 6.05
N GLY A 304 26.20 -23.18 5.49
CA GLY A 304 26.69 -21.95 6.11
C GLY A 304 25.68 -20.81 6.18
N ARG A 305 26.11 -19.62 6.63
CA ARG A 305 25.44 -18.35 6.25
C ARG A 305 25.84 -17.94 4.83
N THR A 306 25.45 -18.74 3.85
CA THR A 306 25.85 -18.56 2.45
C THR A 306 25.27 -17.27 1.87
N GLY A 307 26.15 -16.35 1.45
CA GLY A 307 25.78 -14.98 1.08
C GLY A 307 25.17 -14.15 2.23
N GLY A 308 25.22 -14.63 3.48
CA GLY A 308 24.53 -14.03 4.63
C GLY A 308 25.42 -13.11 5.46
N ALA A 309 25.04 -11.84 5.64
CA ALA A 309 25.88 -10.82 6.28
C ALA A 309 25.29 -10.24 7.58
N ILE A 310 26.06 -10.29 8.68
CA ILE A 310 25.66 -9.77 10.02
C ILE A 310 26.72 -8.76 10.50
N GLY A 311 26.75 -7.59 9.87
CA GLY A 311 27.96 -6.76 9.78
C GLY A 311 28.43 -5.99 11.02
N ILE A 312 27.84 -6.28 12.19
CA ILE A 312 28.30 -5.79 13.49
C ILE A 312 28.82 -6.93 14.38
N LEU A 313 28.26 -8.15 14.24
CA LEU A 313 28.59 -9.31 15.07
C LEU A 313 29.55 -10.28 14.35
N SER A 314 29.58 -10.23 13.03
CA SER A 314 30.42 -11.04 12.14
C SER A 314 30.95 -10.16 10.99
N HIS A 315 31.31 -10.76 9.87
CA HIS A 315 31.79 -10.07 8.68
C HIS A 315 30.69 -9.16 8.07
N PRO A 316 31.04 -7.94 7.61
CA PRO A 316 30.07 -6.99 7.03
C PRO A 316 29.58 -7.36 5.64
N PHE A 317 30.28 -8.27 4.97
CA PHE A 317 29.95 -8.72 3.62
C PHE A 317 30.11 -10.24 3.56
N SER A 318 29.15 -10.91 2.92
CA SER A 318 29.26 -12.29 2.49
C SER A 318 28.76 -12.36 1.06
N VAL A 319 29.53 -13.01 0.19
CA VAL A 319 29.21 -13.22 -1.22
C VAL A 319 29.36 -14.69 -1.55
N CYS A 320 28.36 -15.29 -2.16
CA CYS A 320 28.44 -16.58 -2.83
C CYS A 320 28.21 -16.37 -4.34
N ILE A 321 28.94 -17.13 -5.15
CA ILE A 321 28.78 -17.20 -6.60
C ILE A 321 29.00 -18.67 -6.98
N ASP A 322 27.95 -19.42 -7.28
CA ASP A 322 28.10 -20.68 -8.04
C ASP A 322 28.17 -20.38 -9.56
N LEU A 323 28.51 -21.39 -10.37
CA LEU A 323 28.55 -21.33 -11.84
C LEU A 323 27.78 -22.43 -12.58
N ALA A 324 27.48 -23.59 -11.95
CA ALA A 324 26.53 -24.62 -12.38
C ALA A 324 26.45 -25.82 -11.43
N GLY A 325 25.28 -26.11 -10.84
CA GLY A 325 25.01 -27.33 -10.07
C GLY A 325 23.52 -27.59 -9.87
N ASN A 326 23.12 -28.76 -9.36
CA ASN A 326 21.76 -28.97 -8.83
C ASN A 326 21.88 -28.97 -7.30
N ASP A 327 21.82 -27.78 -6.71
CA ASP A 327 22.39 -27.49 -5.41
C ASP A 327 21.34 -27.38 -4.29
N VAL A 328 21.81 -27.51 -3.05
CA VAL A 328 20.97 -27.43 -1.84
C VAL A 328 21.51 -26.37 -0.90
N TYR A 329 20.86 -25.21 -0.95
CA TYR A 329 21.12 -24.04 -0.14
C TYR A 329 20.34 -24.11 1.19
N ASP A 330 20.89 -24.76 2.23
CA ASP A 330 20.24 -24.95 3.53
C ASP A 330 20.83 -24.04 4.63
N GLY A 331 20.07 -23.00 5.00
CA GLY A 331 20.45 -22.04 6.03
C GLY A 331 20.60 -22.59 7.45
N ASN A 332 20.32 -23.88 7.69
CA ASN A 332 20.58 -24.59 8.94
C ASN A 332 20.01 -23.89 10.19
N GLN A 333 18.81 -23.31 10.05
CA GLN A 333 18.11 -22.51 11.09
C GLN A 333 18.83 -21.21 11.54
N LYS A 334 20.01 -20.88 11.00
CA LYS A 334 20.75 -19.64 11.30
C LYS A 334 19.96 -18.43 10.79
N LEU A 335 19.95 -17.33 11.52
CA LEU A 335 19.38 -16.07 11.01
C LEU A 335 20.35 -15.38 10.03
N PHE A 336 19.77 -14.64 9.07
CA PHE A 336 20.49 -13.90 8.03
C PHE A 336 21.38 -14.80 7.16
N ASN A 337 20.73 -15.65 6.38
CA ASN A 337 21.31 -16.60 5.42
C ASN A 337 20.79 -16.35 3.98
N LEU A 338 21.32 -17.09 3.00
CA LEU A 338 20.88 -17.09 1.59
C LEU A 338 20.74 -15.68 1.01
N GLY A 339 21.88 -14.99 0.89
CA GLY A 339 21.96 -13.64 0.32
C GLY A 339 21.43 -12.50 1.20
N SER A 340 20.81 -12.77 2.35
CA SER A 340 20.22 -11.73 3.22
C SER A 340 21.24 -10.99 4.11
N ALA A 341 20.87 -9.81 4.65
CA ALA A 341 21.77 -9.03 5.49
C ALA A 341 21.15 -8.15 6.58
N ILE A 342 21.92 -7.94 7.64
CA ILE A 342 21.75 -6.88 8.64
C ILE A 342 23.05 -6.08 8.84
N PHE A 343 22.95 -4.74 8.73
CA PHE A 343 24.09 -3.81 8.78
C PHE A 343 25.26 -4.20 7.86
N GLY A 344 24.98 -4.68 6.65
CA GLY A 344 25.98 -5.19 5.72
C GLY A 344 25.45 -5.32 4.29
N CYS A 345 26.18 -6.08 3.46
CA CYS A 345 25.71 -6.55 2.16
C CYS A 345 25.85 -8.07 2.08
N GLY A 346 24.73 -8.76 1.94
CA GLY A 346 24.67 -10.17 1.58
C GLY A 346 24.41 -10.28 0.08
N ILE A 347 25.09 -11.19 -0.60
CA ILE A 347 24.81 -11.55 -1.99
C ILE A 347 24.95 -13.06 -2.15
N LEU A 348 23.90 -13.71 -2.62
CA LEU A 348 23.95 -15.03 -3.24
C LEU A 348 23.68 -14.83 -4.73
N LEU A 349 24.57 -15.35 -5.58
CA LEU A 349 24.34 -15.55 -6.99
C LEU A 349 24.46 -17.05 -7.25
N ASP A 350 23.43 -17.68 -7.77
CA ASP A 350 23.63 -18.83 -8.64
C ASP A 350 23.78 -18.36 -10.10
N LEU A 351 24.01 -19.29 -11.01
CA LEU A 351 23.93 -19.07 -12.45
C LEU A 351 23.18 -20.18 -13.23
N LYS A 352 23.07 -21.41 -12.71
CA LYS A 352 22.52 -22.59 -13.43
C LYS A 352 22.20 -23.77 -12.51
N GLY A 353 20.93 -24.17 -12.42
CA GLY A 353 20.57 -25.41 -11.72
C GLY A 353 19.20 -26.01 -11.99
N ASP A 354 18.77 -26.86 -11.06
CA ASP A 354 17.37 -27.07 -10.69
C ASP A 354 17.43 -27.29 -9.15
N ASP A 355 17.09 -26.26 -8.38
CA ASP A 355 17.76 -25.92 -7.13
C ASP A 355 16.83 -25.82 -5.90
N VAL A 356 17.43 -25.85 -4.70
CA VAL A 356 16.64 -25.97 -3.45
C VAL A 356 17.13 -25.02 -2.35
N TYR A 357 16.48 -23.86 -2.30
CA TYR A 357 16.73 -22.80 -1.32
C TYR A 357 15.88 -22.96 -0.06
N ARG A 358 16.50 -23.35 1.06
CA ARG A 358 15.87 -23.50 2.40
C ARG A 358 16.37 -22.44 3.37
N GLY A 359 15.70 -21.29 3.34
CA GLY A 359 15.84 -20.23 4.33
C GLY A 359 15.16 -20.56 5.66
N HIS A 360 15.49 -19.77 6.68
CA HIS A 360 14.68 -19.68 7.90
C HIS A 360 13.98 -18.31 7.92
N HIS A 361 13.81 -17.66 9.07
CA HIS A 361 13.41 -16.25 9.13
C HIS A 361 14.61 -15.36 8.74
N TYR A 362 14.34 -14.20 8.12
CA TYR A 362 15.39 -13.28 7.65
C TYR A 362 16.36 -13.98 6.67
N ALA A 363 15.85 -14.33 5.48
CA ALA A 363 16.51 -15.19 4.49
C ALA A 363 16.21 -14.74 3.04
N GLN A 364 16.79 -15.43 2.04
CA GLN A 364 16.46 -15.27 0.60
C GLN A 364 16.41 -13.80 0.14
N GLY A 365 17.58 -13.15 0.16
CA GLY A 365 17.73 -11.77 -0.29
C GLY A 365 17.13 -10.69 0.62
N ALA A 366 16.60 -11.01 1.81
CA ALA A 366 16.04 -10.01 2.72
C ALA A 366 17.10 -9.02 3.29
N GLY A 367 16.75 -7.74 3.41
CA GLY A 367 17.64 -6.68 3.92
C GLY A 367 17.03 -5.87 5.06
N LEU A 368 17.71 -5.79 6.21
CA LEU A 368 17.28 -5.01 7.39
C LEU A 368 18.42 -4.10 7.88
N PHE A 369 18.27 -2.77 7.76
CA PHE A 369 19.38 -1.82 7.97
C PHE A 369 20.63 -2.09 7.09
N GLY A 370 20.45 -2.78 5.96
CA GLY A 370 21.49 -3.25 5.06
C GLY A 370 20.88 -3.68 3.71
N THR A 371 21.62 -4.44 2.92
CA THR A 371 21.14 -4.99 1.65
C THR A 371 21.30 -6.49 1.59
N GLY A 372 20.20 -7.20 1.34
CA GLY A 372 20.23 -8.58 0.89
C GLY A 372 19.97 -8.66 -0.61
N ILE A 373 20.60 -9.63 -1.26
CA ILE A 373 20.44 -9.95 -2.69
C ILE A 373 20.53 -11.47 -2.85
N LEU A 374 19.51 -12.08 -3.45
CA LEU A 374 19.59 -13.39 -4.11
C LEU A 374 19.35 -13.14 -5.60
N ILE A 375 20.15 -13.78 -6.46
CA ILE A 375 19.90 -13.87 -7.90
C ILE A 375 20.06 -15.31 -8.35
N ASP A 376 19.11 -15.79 -9.16
CA ASP A 376 19.28 -16.94 -10.06
C ASP A 376 19.21 -16.48 -11.54
N ASP A 377 19.52 -17.37 -12.47
CA ASP A 377 19.85 -17.07 -13.86
C ASP A 377 19.40 -18.17 -14.87
N ASP A 378 19.12 -19.43 -14.45
CA ASP A 378 18.75 -20.55 -15.35
C ASP A 378 18.31 -21.84 -14.58
N GLY A 379 17.10 -21.87 -13.98
CA GLY A 379 16.70 -22.92 -13.03
C GLY A 379 15.32 -23.59 -13.16
N LYS A 380 14.91 -24.25 -12.05
CA LYS A 380 13.60 -24.87 -11.72
C LYS A 380 13.50 -25.09 -10.21
N ASP A 381 13.17 -24.03 -9.48
CA ASP A 381 13.76 -23.80 -8.17
C ASP A 381 12.76 -23.72 -7.01
N PHE A 382 13.14 -24.33 -5.88
CA PHE A 382 12.30 -24.45 -4.70
C PHE A 382 12.72 -23.47 -3.60
N TYR A 383 12.11 -22.28 -3.61
CA TYR A 383 12.33 -21.23 -2.64
C TYR A 383 11.44 -21.37 -1.40
N GLN A 384 11.95 -21.99 -0.34
CA GLN A 384 11.27 -22.08 0.96
C GLN A 384 11.93 -21.25 2.06
N ALA A 385 11.16 -20.39 2.73
CA ALA A 385 11.62 -19.61 3.88
C ALA A 385 10.55 -19.49 4.99
N GLY A 386 10.94 -18.87 6.10
CA GLY A 386 10.04 -18.54 7.21
C GLY A 386 9.32 -17.21 6.97
N TYR A 387 9.50 -16.24 7.87
CA TYR A 387 9.02 -14.87 7.69
C TYR A 387 10.16 -13.87 7.41
N TYR A 388 9.81 -12.71 6.84
CA TYR A 388 10.76 -11.69 6.40
C TYR A 388 11.82 -12.26 5.44
N ALA A 389 11.38 -12.70 4.26
CA ALA A 389 12.19 -13.40 3.28
C ALA A 389 11.86 -12.97 1.84
N GLN A 390 12.48 -13.60 0.83
CA GLN A 390 12.12 -13.45 -0.59
C GLN A 390 12.04 -11.98 -1.02
N GLY A 391 13.17 -11.27 -0.86
CA GLY A 391 13.28 -9.86 -1.21
C GLY A 391 12.76 -8.85 -0.16
N ALA A 392 12.46 -9.26 1.07
CA ALA A 392 11.93 -8.37 2.12
C ALA A 392 12.87 -7.20 2.52
N GLY A 393 12.39 -5.94 2.47
CA GLY A 393 13.21 -4.74 2.68
C GLY A 393 12.71 -3.74 3.74
N ASN A 394 13.55 -3.38 4.72
CA ASN A 394 13.23 -2.40 5.77
C ASN A 394 14.48 -1.59 6.18
N PHE A 395 14.39 -0.25 6.13
CA PHE A 395 15.53 0.67 6.29
C PHE A 395 16.76 0.33 5.41
N GLY A 396 16.52 -0.33 4.28
CA GLY A 396 17.50 -1.09 3.51
C GLY A 396 16.89 -1.59 2.19
N PHE A 397 17.49 -2.63 1.61
CA PHE A 397 17.07 -3.17 0.32
C PHE A 397 16.99 -4.69 0.40
N GLY A 398 15.86 -5.28 0.05
CA GLY A 398 15.74 -6.71 -0.19
C GLY A 398 15.50 -6.97 -1.68
N LEU A 399 16.23 -7.93 -2.24
CA LEU A 399 16.10 -8.31 -3.65
C LEU A 399 16.17 -9.84 -3.75
N LEU A 400 15.14 -10.44 -4.35
CA LEU A 400 15.22 -11.71 -5.07
C LEU A 400 15.00 -11.37 -6.55
N ILE A 401 15.85 -11.88 -7.44
CA ILE A 401 15.71 -11.70 -8.88
C ILE A 401 16.01 -13.04 -9.55
N ASP A 402 14.99 -13.70 -10.07
CA ASP A 402 15.20 -14.77 -11.03
C ASP A 402 15.42 -14.22 -12.44
N ASN A 403 16.14 -14.97 -13.27
CA ASN A 403 16.39 -14.59 -14.65
C ASN A 403 16.45 -15.83 -15.56
N ILE A 404 16.35 -15.60 -16.88
CA ILE A 404 16.60 -16.64 -17.89
C ILE A 404 17.87 -16.36 -18.70
N SER A 405 18.77 -17.33 -18.75
CA SER A 405 20.06 -17.18 -19.43
C SER A 405 19.97 -17.23 -20.97
N ASP A 406 18.94 -17.87 -21.53
CA ASP A 406 18.68 -17.97 -22.97
C ASP A 406 17.46 -17.15 -23.44
N THR A 407 17.62 -15.82 -23.43
CA THR A 407 16.67 -14.86 -24.01
C THR A 407 16.64 -14.85 -25.55
N GLN A 408 17.27 -15.80 -26.26
CA GLN A 408 17.43 -15.77 -27.72
C GLN A 408 17.14 -17.10 -28.45
N SER A 409 16.73 -18.14 -27.73
CA SER A 409 16.20 -19.38 -28.29
C SER A 409 15.02 -19.11 -29.25
N VAL A 410 14.94 -19.90 -30.33
CA VAL A 410 13.80 -19.92 -31.27
C VAL A 410 12.82 -21.07 -30.96
N HIS A 411 13.11 -21.82 -29.90
CA HIS A 411 12.15 -22.65 -29.18
C HIS A 411 11.65 -21.85 -27.97
N PRO A 412 10.45 -22.13 -27.42
CA PRO A 412 10.09 -21.58 -26.10
C PRO A 412 11.23 -21.86 -25.11
N PRO A 413 11.49 -20.96 -24.14
CA PRO A 413 12.53 -21.17 -23.15
C PRO A 413 12.29 -22.52 -22.43
N LYS A 414 13.35 -23.07 -21.83
CA LYS A 414 13.14 -24.00 -20.72
C LYS A 414 12.25 -23.26 -19.71
N MET A 415 11.11 -23.85 -19.37
CA MET A 415 10.16 -23.27 -18.43
C MET A 415 10.83 -23.34 -17.04
N GLY A 416 11.08 -22.21 -16.39
CA GLY A 416 11.58 -22.15 -15.01
C GLY A 416 10.40 -22.26 -14.05
N GLU A 417 9.85 -23.47 -13.89
CA GLU A 417 8.61 -23.67 -13.10
C GLU A 417 8.95 -23.71 -11.60
N ASP A 418 8.79 -22.57 -10.94
CA ASP A 418 9.38 -22.24 -9.65
C ASP A 418 8.35 -22.15 -8.52
N VAL A 419 8.82 -22.33 -7.28
CA VAL A 419 7.93 -22.41 -6.10
C VAL A 419 8.42 -21.52 -4.97
N TYR A 420 7.76 -20.37 -4.82
CA TYR A 420 8.00 -19.38 -3.79
C TYR A 420 7.10 -19.60 -2.56
N HIS A 421 7.61 -20.26 -1.52
CA HIS A 421 6.90 -20.55 -0.27
C HIS A 421 7.50 -19.78 0.93
N SER A 422 6.72 -18.89 1.54
CA SER A 422 7.08 -18.19 2.79
C SER A 422 5.85 -17.97 3.69
N TYR A 423 6.04 -17.66 4.97
CA TYR A 423 4.94 -17.46 5.92
C TYR A 423 4.29 -16.08 5.82
N ASP A 424 5.01 -15.03 6.23
CA ASP A 424 4.57 -13.64 6.12
C ASP A 424 5.74 -12.66 5.92
N TYR A 425 5.41 -11.44 5.47
CA TYR A 425 6.37 -10.36 5.20
C TYR A 425 7.39 -10.71 4.10
N CYS A 426 6.93 -11.29 3.00
CA CYS A 426 7.75 -11.93 1.98
C CYS A 426 7.45 -11.45 0.54
N GLN A 427 8.11 -12.03 -0.47
CA GLN A 427 7.77 -11.90 -1.90
C GLN A 427 7.68 -10.43 -2.34
N GLY A 428 8.81 -9.72 -2.26
CA GLY A 428 8.89 -8.30 -2.57
C GLY A 428 8.40 -7.35 -1.46
N PHE A 429 8.14 -7.86 -0.26
CA PHE A 429 7.66 -7.07 0.89
C PHE A 429 8.54 -5.87 1.25
N ALA A 430 7.92 -4.74 1.61
CA ALA A 430 8.66 -3.57 2.12
C ALA A 430 8.07 -2.85 3.33
N SER A 431 8.95 -2.22 4.11
CA SER A 431 8.58 -1.29 5.18
C SER A 431 9.49 -0.06 5.25
N ILE A 432 9.50 0.65 6.39
CA ILE A 432 9.98 2.02 6.57
C ILE A 432 11.32 2.29 5.84
N LEU A 433 11.29 3.18 4.85
CA LEU A 433 12.48 3.56 4.07
C LEU A 433 13.23 2.36 3.47
N GLY A 434 12.52 1.27 3.17
CA GLY A 434 13.00 0.08 2.49
C GLY A 434 12.42 -0.10 1.10
N TYR A 435 13.18 -0.78 0.23
CA TYR A 435 12.73 -1.29 -1.06
C TYR A 435 12.72 -2.81 -0.96
N GLY A 436 11.60 -3.44 -1.31
CA GLY A 436 11.50 -4.88 -1.49
C GLY A 436 11.27 -5.19 -2.96
N LEU A 437 11.93 -6.23 -3.47
CA LEU A 437 11.77 -6.72 -4.83
C LEU A 437 11.78 -8.24 -4.85
N LEU A 438 10.74 -8.82 -5.42
CA LEU A 438 10.82 -10.09 -6.14
C LEU A 438 10.65 -9.77 -7.63
N SER A 439 11.48 -10.36 -8.48
CA SER A 439 11.38 -10.27 -9.93
C SER A 439 11.56 -11.67 -10.48
N ASP A 440 10.65 -12.15 -11.30
CA ASP A 440 10.83 -13.33 -12.15
C ASP A 440 10.97 -12.90 -13.62
N LEU A 441 11.32 -13.84 -14.51
CA LEU A 441 11.39 -13.62 -15.95
C LEU A 441 10.81 -14.74 -16.84
N ALA A 442 10.50 -15.97 -16.37
CA ALA A 442 9.63 -16.95 -17.09
C ALA A 442 9.45 -18.34 -16.42
N GLY A 443 8.20 -18.73 -16.11
CA GLY A 443 7.88 -20.04 -15.54
C GLY A 443 6.44 -20.56 -15.71
N ASN A 444 5.86 -21.06 -14.61
CA ASN A 444 4.44 -21.41 -14.34
C ASN A 444 4.27 -21.52 -12.81
N ASP A 445 4.27 -20.40 -12.10
CA ASP A 445 4.96 -20.30 -10.81
C ASP A 445 4.04 -20.21 -9.61
N VAL A 446 4.50 -20.75 -8.48
CA VAL A 446 3.65 -20.94 -7.29
C VAL A 446 4.08 -20.01 -6.16
N TYR A 447 3.53 -18.80 -6.21
CA TYR A 447 3.66 -17.79 -5.16
C TYR A 447 2.73 -18.10 -3.97
N TYR A 448 3.21 -18.87 -2.99
CA TYR A 448 2.46 -19.22 -1.77
C TYR A 448 2.96 -18.47 -0.53
N ALA A 449 2.11 -17.62 0.04
CA ALA A 449 2.37 -16.83 1.23
C ALA A 449 1.36 -17.11 2.37
N GLY A 450 1.73 -17.96 3.32
CA GLY A 450 0.84 -18.31 4.46
C GLY A 450 1.29 -19.54 5.24
N GLY A 451 0.33 -20.35 5.71
CA GLY A 451 0.60 -21.66 6.32
C GLY A 451 1.08 -21.68 7.77
N LYS A 452 1.46 -20.53 8.37
CA LYS A 452 1.84 -20.44 9.80
C LYS A 452 0.96 -19.49 10.63
N TYR A 453 0.91 -18.20 10.29
CA TYR A 453 0.33 -17.16 11.14
C TYR A 453 -1.09 -16.79 10.70
N ILE A 454 -2.09 -17.01 11.57
CA ILE A 454 -3.51 -16.72 11.28
C ILE A 454 -3.87 -15.25 11.51
N HIS A 455 -4.86 -14.73 10.76
CA HIS A 455 -5.35 -13.36 10.88
C HIS A 455 -6.38 -13.20 12.02
N HIS A 456 -6.10 -13.78 13.18
CA HIS A 456 -6.92 -13.66 14.39
C HIS A 456 -6.88 -12.21 14.95
N PRO A 457 -7.99 -11.64 15.47
CA PRO A 457 -9.32 -12.23 15.67
C PRO A 457 -10.30 -11.98 14.50
N LEU A 458 -9.80 -11.52 13.35
CA LEU A 458 -10.61 -11.00 12.25
C LEU A 458 -11.06 -12.11 11.31
N LEU A 459 -10.08 -12.80 10.75
CA LEU A 459 -10.21 -13.93 9.84
C LEU A 459 -9.41 -15.10 10.44
N PRO A 460 -9.91 -15.73 11.51
CA PRO A 460 -9.13 -16.68 12.31
C PRO A 460 -8.91 -18.04 11.64
N ASN A 461 -9.50 -18.28 10.47
CA ASN A 461 -9.32 -19.50 9.67
C ASN A 461 -8.32 -19.28 8.52
N ASP A 462 -7.85 -18.05 8.33
CA ASP A 462 -7.16 -17.56 7.15
C ASP A 462 -5.80 -16.96 7.58
N TYR A 463 -4.80 -16.99 6.70
CA TYR A 463 -3.46 -16.52 7.05
C TYR A 463 -3.33 -15.00 6.92
N ARG A 464 -2.37 -14.42 7.66
CA ARG A 464 -1.82 -13.10 7.31
C ARG A 464 -0.59 -13.35 6.44
N SER A 465 -0.48 -12.65 5.32
CA SER A 465 0.55 -12.94 4.30
C SER A 465 1.53 -11.77 4.13
N PHE A 466 1.05 -10.52 4.11
CA PHE A 466 1.91 -9.33 3.99
C PHE A 466 2.94 -9.44 2.84
N SER A 467 2.48 -9.89 1.66
CA SER A 467 3.29 -10.52 0.61
C SER A 467 3.04 -9.97 -0.81
N GLN A 468 3.72 -10.50 -1.82
CA GLN A 468 3.45 -10.30 -3.25
C GLN A 468 3.37 -8.81 -3.61
N GLY A 469 4.48 -8.11 -3.36
CA GLY A 469 4.63 -6.67 -3.55
C GLY A 469 4.04 -5.79 -2.44
N PHE A 470 3.49 -6.37 -1.36
CA PHE A 470 2.89 -5.60 -0.27
C PHE A 470 3.87 -4.69 0.49
N ALA A 471 3.42 -3.52 0.93
CA ALA A 471 4.25 -2.61 1.72
C ALA A 471 3.51 -1.89 2.87
N ILE A 472 4.17 -1.77 4.04
CA ILE A 472 3.58 -1.21 5.27
C ILE A 472 4.44 -0.17 6.01
N GLY A 473 3.81 0.91 6.49
CA GLY A 473 4.39 1.82 7.50
C GLY A 473 3.87 1.59 8.92
N TRP A 474 4.69 1.84 9.94
CA TRP A 474 4.28 1.72 11.35
C TRP A 474 3.33 2.85 11.77
N ARG A 475 2.04 2.57 11.69
CA ARG A 475 0.97 3.49 12.07
C ARG A 475 0.97 3.79 13.59
N PRO A 476 0.81 5.05 14.03
CA PRO A 476 0.73 6.29 13.25
C PRO A 476 2.07 7.03 13.06
N ASP A 477 3.20 6.47 13.52
CA ASP A 477 4.42 7.22 13.85
C ASP A 477 5.52 7.21 12.75
N ALA A 478 5.48 6.27 11.79
CA ALA A 478 6.40 6.24 10.63
C ALA A 478 5.70 5.81 9.33
N SER A 479 6.24 6.26 8.19
CA SER A 479 5.78 5.91 6.83
C SER A 479 6.50 4.66 6.30
N GLY A 480 5.91 3.93 5.36
CA GLY A 480 6.43 2.65 4.87
C GLY A 480 7.54 2.75 3.82
N GLY A 481 7.56 1.74 2.93
CA GLY A 481 8.53 1.58 1.84
C GLY A 481 7.87 1.45 0.48
N ILE A 482 8.60 0.84 -0.45
CA ILE A 482 8.15 0.45 -1.79
C ILE A 482 8.32 -1.06 -1.90
N GLY A 483 7.22 -1.79 -1.96
CA GLY A 483 7.20 -3.23 -2.25
C GLY A 483 6.87 -3.46 -3.71
N PHE A 484 7.48 -4.47 -4.31
CA PHE A 484 7.29 -4.81 -5.71
C PHE A 484 7.46 -6.32 -5.93
N LEU A 485 6.43 -6.95 -6.52
CA LEU A 485 6.57 -8.20 -7.27
C LEU A 485 6.38 -7.86 -8.75
N TYR A 486 7.25 -8.39 -9.59
CA TYR A 486 7.15 -8.32 -11.04
C TYR A 486 7.34 -9.72 -11.61
N ASP A 487 6.35 -10.20 -12.37
CA ASP A 487 6.46 -11.38 -13.22
C ASP A 487 6.35 -10.96 -14.69
N LYS A 488 6.82 -11.83 -15.57
CA LYS A 488 6.97 -11.60 -17.00
C LYS A 488 6.20 -12.60 -17.86
N SER A 489 6.13 -13.88 -17.47
CA SER A 489 5.43 -14.89 -18.26
C SER A 489 5.34 -16.25 -17.59
N GLY A 490 4.12 -16.71 -17.37
CA GLY A 490 3.84 -18.05 -16.89
C GLY A 490 2.37 -18.44 -17.04
N ASN A 491 1.86 -19.25 -16.12
CA ASN A 491 0.43 -19.48 -15.87
C ASN A 491 0.33 -19.68 -14.36
N ASP A 492 0.20 -18.57 -13.64
CA ASP A 492 0.84 -18.40 -12.33
C ASP A 492 -0.16 -18.36 -11.17
N PHE A 493 0.29 -18.83 -10.02
CA PHE A 493 -0.56 -19.20 -8.89
C PHE A 493 -0.28 -18.32 -7.67
N TYR A 494 -0.72 -17.06 -7.75
CA TYR A 494 -0.68 -16.07 -6.68
C TYR A 494 -1.62 -16.43 -5.52
N ASN A 495 -1.10 -17.11 -4.51
CA ASN A 495 -1.84 -17.58 -3.34
C ASN A 495 -1.40 -16.85 -2.05
N GLY A 496 -2.22 -15.93 -1.55
CA GLY A 496 -2.00 -15.27 -0.25
C GLY A 496 -3.29 -14.72 0.34
N ASP A 497 -3.54 -15.00 1.62
CA ASP A 497 -4.84 -14.70 2.24
C ASP A 497 -5.06 -13.20 2.51
N VAL A 498 -4.26 -12.60 3.40
CA VAL A 498 -4.52 -11.22 3.87
C VAL A 498 -3.30 -10.32 3.72
N PHE A 499 -3.50 -9.13 3.15
CA PHE A 499 -2.45 -8.15 2.80
C PHE A 499 -1.48 -8.67 1.72
N THR A 500 -1.96 -8.87 0.49
CA THR A 500 -1.15 -9.44 -0.61
C THR A 500 -1.39 -8.75 -1.96
N GLN A 501 -0.78 -9.23 -3.05
CA GLN A 501 -1.09 -8.89 -4.46
C GLN A 501 -1.16 -7.37 -4.72
N GLY A 502 -0.03 -6.68 -4.58
CA GLY A 502 0.09 -5.24 -4.84
C GLY A 502 -0.62 -4.32 -3.83
N CYS A 503 -1.16 -4.88 -2.75
CA CYS A 503 -1.81 -4.11 -1.68
C CYS A 503 -0.80 -3.24 -0.89
N SER A 504 -1.28 -2.24 -0.15
CA SER A 504 -0.42 -1.36 0.66
C SER A 504 -1.10 -0.86 1.93
N TYR A 505 -0.31 -0.52 2.96
CA TYR A 505 -0.81 0.01 4.23
C TYR A 505 0.04 1.17 4.80
N TRP A 506 -0.57 2.34 5.07
CA TRP A 506 0.05 3.48 5.80
C TRP A 506 1.32 4.09 5.18
N TYR A 507 1.13 5.07 4.28
CA TYR A 507 2.19 5.87 3.64
C TYR A 507 3.29 5.01 3.01
N SER A 508 2.87 3.98 2.27
CA SER A 508 3.68 3.06 1.47
C SER A 508 3.18 3.01 0.03
N LEU A 509 3.96 2.37 -0.84
CA LEU A 509 3.57 1.93 -2.17
C LEU A 509 3.75 0.41 -2.27
N GLY A 510 2.68 -0.31 -2.61
CA GLY A 510 2.75 -1.73 -2.98
C GLY A 510 2.43 -1.91 -4.46
N MET A 511 3.07 -2.86 -5.12
CA MET A 511 2.94 -3.09 -6.57
C MET A 511 3.04 -4.57 -6.90
N LEU A 512 2.07 -5.10 -7.65
CA LEU A 512 2.22 -6.31 -8.45
C LEU A 512 2.10 -5.91 -9.93
N TYR A 513 2.92 -6.52 -10.79
CA TYR A 513 2.90 -6.30 -12.24
C TYR A 513 3.18 -7.64 -12.92
N ASP A 514 2.24 -8.13 -13.73
CA ASP A 514 2.42 -9.28 -14.62
C ASP A 514 2.58 -8.83 -16.09
N GLU A 515 2.98 -9.71 -17.00
CA GLU A 515 3.01 -9.45 -18.45
C GLU A 515 2.29 -10.47 -19.35
N GLN A 516 2.19 -11.77 -19.00
CA GLN A 516 1.71 -12.83 -19.91
C GLN A 516 1.32 -14.13 -19.14
N GLY A 517 0.05 -14.52 -19.09
CA GLY A 517 -0.30 -15.83 -18.53
C GLY A 517 -1.74 -16.33 -18.69
N GLN A 518 -2.22 -17.05 -17.66
CA GLN A 518 -3.61 -17.48 -17.42
C GLN A 518 -3.79 -17.69 -15.91
N ASP A 519 -3.94 -16.59 -15.17
CA ASP A 519 -3.34 -16.45 -13.85
C ASP A 519 -4.36 -16.46 -12.71
N HIS A 520 -3.93 -17.00 -11.58
CA HIS A 520 -4.81 -17.50 -10.52
C HIS A 520 -4.60 -16.72 -9.22
N TYR A 521 -5.08 -15.47 -9.23
CA TYR A 521 -5.04 -14.54 -8.10
C TYR A 521 -6.04 -14.92 -7.00
N SER A 522 -5.57 -15.65 -5.98
CA SER A 522 -6.39 -16.16 -4.87
C SER A 522 -6.08 -15.45 -3.55
N ALA A 523 -7.10 -14.79 -2.96
CA ALA A 523 -6.96 -14.06 -1.71
C ALA A 523 -8.22 -14.04 -0.81
N SER A 524 -8.04 -13.61 0.45
CA SER A 524 -9.08 -13.49 1.48
C SER A 524 -9.54 -12.06 1.77
N GLU A 525 -8.66 -11.09 2.06
CA GLU A 525 -9.01 -9.67 2.29
C GLU A 525 -7.78 -8.75 2.09
N TYR A 526 -7.95 -7.47 1.74
CA TYR A 526 -6.85 -6.51 1.53
C TYR A 526 -5.84 -6.99 0.47
N ALA A 527 -6.31 -7.21 -0.75
CA ALA A 527 -5.52 -7.76 -1.87
C ALA A 527 -5.74 -7.00 -3.19
N GLN A 528 -5.13 -7.46 -4.28
CA GLN A 528 -5.48 -7.11 -5.68
C GLN A 528 -5.49 -5.60 -5.95
N GLY A 529 -4.35 -4.97 -5.67
CA GLY A 529 -4.11 -3.54 -5.88
C GLY A 529 -4.71 -2.60 -4.83
N ALA A 530 -5.25 -3.12 -3.72
CA ALA A 530 -5.90 -2.30 -2.69
C ALA A 530 -4.96 -1.31 -1.98
N GLY A 531 -5.43 -0.08 -1.78
CA GLY A 531 -4.73 0.92 -0.96
C GLY A 531 -5.40 1.11 0.39
N ILE A 532 -4.70 0.86 1.51
CA ILE A 532 -5.29 0.86 2.85
C ILE A 532 -4.67 1.94 3.77
N HIS A 533 -5.50 2.86 4.26
CA HIS A 533 -5.11 3.93 5.19
C HIS A 533 -3.92 4.79 4.73
N LEU A 534 -4.14 5.76 3.82
CA LEU A 534 -3.10 6.72 3.38
C LEU A 534 -1.91 6.11 2.61
N SER A 535 -2.12 5.04 1.86
CA SER A 535 -1.11 4.40 0.98
C SER A 535 -1.58 4.32 -0.48
N VAL A 536 -0.72 3.77 -1.36
CA VAL A 536 -0.99 3.52 -2.77
C VAL A 536 -0.76 2.04 -3.07
N GLY A 537 -1.81 1.32 -3.47
CA GLY A 537 -1.70 -0.03 -4.03
C GLY A 537 -1.90 0.02 -5.54
N ILE A 538 -1.26 -0.92 -6.25
CA ILE A 538 -1.55 -1.18 -7.66
C ILE A 538 -1.30 -2.65 -8.01
N LEU A 539 -2.21 -3.24 -8.77
CA LEU A 539 -1.99 -4.44 -9.58
C LEU A 539 -2.12 -4.05 -11.06
N ILE A 540 -1.22 -4.55 -11.89
CA ILE A 540 -1.29 -4.50 -13.35
C ILE A 540 -1.16 -5.92 -13.87
N ASP A 541 -2.07 -6.29 -14.76
CA ASP A 541 -1.93 -7.41 -15.68
C ASP A 541 -1.92 -6.90 -17.13
N LYS A 542 -1.71 -7.79 -18.10
CA LYS A 542 -1.34 -7.47 -19.47
C LYS A 542 -1.93 -8.42 -20.53
N GLU A 543 -1.95 -9.74 -20.33
CA GLU A 543 -2.42 -10.75 -21.30
C GLU A 543 -2.76 -12.10 -20.61
N GLY A 544 -4.05 -12.46 -20.41
CA GLY A 544 -4.44 -13.77 -19.84
C GLY A 544 -5.96 -14.11 -19.87
N ASP A 545 -6.36 -15.33 -19.52
CA ASP A 545 -7.79 -15.71 -19.30
C ASP A 545 -7.96 -15.97 -17.78
N ASP A 546 -8.15 -14.92 -17.00
CA ASP A 546 -7.64 -14.86 -15.62
C ASP A 546 -8.69 -14.98 -14.50
N TYR A 547 -8.25 -15.40 -13.32
CA TYR A 547 -9.10 -15.82 -12.21
C TYR A 547 -8.83 -15.01 -10.92
N TYR A 548 -9.39 -13.81 -10.87
CA TYR A 548 -9.30 -12.90 -9.73
C TYR A 548 -10.31 -13.22 -8.62
N TYR A 549 -9.92 -14.09 -7.69
CA TYR A 549 -10.71 -14.44 -6.50
C TYR A 549 -10.26 -13.68 -5.24
N SER A 550 -11.20 -12.97 -4.62
CA SER A 550 -11.02 -12.35 -3.31
C SER A 550 -12.25 -12.60 -2.44
N ARG A 551 -12.10 -13.33 -1.33
CA ARG A 551 -13.23 -13.73 -0.48
C ARG A 551 -13.96 -12.55 0.18
N LEU A 552 -13.24 -11.48 0.51
CA LEU A 552 -13.72 -10.27 1.16
C LEU A 552 -13.04 -9.00 0.61
N GLY A 553 -13.78 -7.90 0.55
CA GLY A 553 -13.24 -6.57 0.27
C GLY A 553 -12.80 -5.87 1.58
N PRO A 554 -11.87 -4.91 1.52
CA PRO A 554 -11.43 -4.21 0.31
C PRO A 554 -10.42 -5.01 -0.53
N SER A 555 -10.64 -5.11 -1.83
CA SER A 555 -9.66 -5.72 -2.75
C SER A 555 -9.56 -5.03 -4.11
N GLN A 556 -10.22 -5.57 -5.14
CA GLN A 556 -9.96 -5.32 -6.57
C GLN A 556 -10.01 -3.83 -6.96
N GLY A 557 -8.83 -3.19 -7.02
CA GLY A 557 -8.70 -1.76 -7.29
C GLY A 557 -9.30 -0.84 -6.22
N GLU A 558 -9.48 -1.33 -4.98
CA GLU A 558 -10.16 -0.61 -3.91
C GLU A 558 -9.25 0.35 -3.14
N GLY A 559 -9.67 1.61 -3.05
CA GLY A 559 -9.13 2.53 -2.06
C GLY A 559 -9.94 2.46 -0.76
N HIS A 560 -9.30 2.17 0.37
CA HIS A 560 -9.89 2.31 1.71
C HIS A 560 -9.16 3.33 2.61
N ASP A 561 -9.90 4.37 3.03
CA ASP A 561 -9.52 5.40 4.02
C ASP A 561 -8.33 6.29 3.60
N LEU A 562 -8.62 7.36 2.86
CA LEU A 562 -7.64 8.37 2.44
C LEU A 562 -6.47 7.83 1.58
N SER A 563 -6.69 6.74 0.85
CA SER A 563 -5.70 6.01 0.04
C SER A 563 -6.00 6.04 -1.46
N VAL A 564 -5.19 5.32 -2.23
CA VAL A 564 -5.35 5.00 -3.66
C VAL A 564 -5.25 3.50 -3.85
N GLY A 565 -6.25 2.85 -4.44
CA GLY A 565 -6.15 1.49 -4.97
C GLY A 565 -6.38 1.48 -6.48
N ILE A 566 -5.66 0.61 -7.20
CA ILE A 566 -5.74 0.49 -8.66
C ILE A 566 -5.60 -0.98 -9.06
N LEU A 567 -6.50 -1.46 -9.93
CA LEU A 567 -6.33 -2.67 -10.72
C LEU A 567 -6.49 -2.26 -12.19
N ILE A 568 -5.53 -2.67 -13.03
CA ILE A 568 -5.60 -2.53 -14.48
C ILE A 568 -5.37 -3.92 -15.07
N ASP A 569 -6.40 -4.46 -15.72
CA ASP A 569 -6.27 -5.53 -16.69
C ASP A 569 -6.21 -4.93 -18.10
N ARG A 570 -5.99 -5.78 -19.11
CA ARG A 570 -5.64 -5.40 -20.46
C ARG A 570 -6.22 -6.28 -21.55
N LYS A 571 -6.26 -7.61 -21.39
CA LYS A 571 -6.61 -8.55 -22.47
C LYS A 571 -6.93 -9.96 -21.95
N GLY A 572 -8.16 -10.39 -22.16
CA GLY A 572 -8.46 -11.77 -22.47
C GLY A 572 -9.87 -12.20 -22.13
N LYS A 573 -10.11 -12.88 -20.98
CA LYS A 573 -11.48 -13.33 -20.67
C LYS A 573 -11.74 -13.74 -19.21
N ASP A 574 -12.11 -12.78 -18.38
CA ASP A 574 -11.66 -12.81 -16.98
C ASP A 574 -12.79 -12.94 -15.96
N TYR A 575 -12.43 -13.45 -14.77
CA TYR A 575 -13.36 -13.87 -13.72
C TYR A 575 -13.11 -13.15 -12.38
N TYR A 576 -13.57 -11.91 -12.30
CA TYR A 576 -13.47 -11.05 -11.13
C TYR A 576 -14.51 -11.38 -10.05
N SER A 577 -14.08 -11.80 -8.87
CA SER A 577 -14.97 -12.08 -7.73
C SER A 577 -14.46 -11.49 -6.42
N ALA A 578 -15.20 -10.53 -5.87
CA ALA A 578 -14.89 -9.86 -4.60
C ALA A 578 -16.14 -9.59 -3.74
N SER A 579 -16.03 -9.65 -2.42
CA SER A 579 -16.97 -8.89 -1.56
C SER A 579 -16.66 -7.40 -1.69
N GLY A 580 -17.65 -6.52 -1.51
CA GLY A 580 -17.57 -5.14 -1.98
C GLY A 580 -17.69 -5.10 -3.51
N GLY A 581 -16.63 -5.45 -4.23
CA GLY A 581 -16.55 -5.46 -5.69
C GLY A 581 -15.45 -4.52 -6.22
N GLN A 582 -15.52 -4.21 -7.50
CA GLN A 582 -14.39 -3.65 -8.24
C GLN A 582 -14.35 -2.10 -8.24
N GLY A 583 -13.16 -1.50 -8.08
CA GLY A 583 -12.88 -0.08 -8.31
C GLY A 583 -13.46 0.90 -7.28
N ILE A 584 -13.51 0.50 -6.01
CA ILE A 584 -14.34 1.18 -5.00
C ILE A 584 -13.59 2.28 -4.23
N GLY A 585 -14.26 3.42 -4.06
CA GLY A 585 -13.83 4.56 -3.24
C GLY A 585 -14.41 4.54 -1.81
N LEU A 586 -13.88 3.68 -0.92
CA LEU A 586 -14.27 3.60 0.49
C LEU A 586 -13.61 4.69 1.37
N THR A 587 -14.43 5.48 2.08
CA THR A 587 -13.98 6.42 3.14
C THR A 587 -13.01 7.49 2.64
N ASN A 588 -13.46 8.29 1.66
CA ASN A 588 -12.66 9.35 1.03
C ASN A 588 -11.30 8.86 0.51
N SER A 589 -11.34 7.86 -0.36
CA SER A 589 -10.22 7.31 -1.11
C SER A 589 -10.44 7.53 -2.62
N PHE A 590 -9.49 7.09 -3.42
CA PHE A 590 -9.70 6.83 -4.85
C PHE A 590 -9.54 5.32 -5.10
N GLY A 591 -10.53 4.70 -5.73
CA GLY A 591 -10.44 3.36 -6.32
C GLY A 591 -10.56 3.46 -7.84
N LEU A 592 -9.73 2.71 -8.55
CA LEU A 592 -9.78 2.53 -10.00
C LEU A 592 -9.71 1.04 -10.32
N PHE A 593 -10.69 0.56 -11.07
CA PHE A 593 -10.62 -0.69 -11.80
C PHE A 593 -10.77 -0.35 -13.28
N LEU A 594 -9.95 -0.96 -14.13
CA LEU A 594 -10.05 -0.91 -15.58
C LEU A 594 -9.77 -2.29 -16.14
N ASP A 595 -10.73 -2.81 -16.90
CA ASP A 595 -10.53 -3.82 -17.92
C ASP A 595 -10.48 -3.11 -19.30
N ALA A 596 -9.85 -3.73 -20.31
CA ALA A 596 -9.65 -3.12 -21.63
C ALA A 596 -10.15 -3.94 -22.83
N GLU A 597 -10.09 -5.27 -22.81
CA GLU A 597 -10.40 -6.15 -23.97
C GLU A 597 -10.80 -7.57 -23.49
N GLY A 598 -12.10 -7.91 -23.38
CA GLY A 598 -12.52 -9.21 -22.81
C GLY A 598 -13.87 -9.80 -23.25
N ASP A 599 -14.49 -10.66 -22.41
CA ASP A 599 -15.86 -11.22 -22.51
C ASP A 599 -16.33 -11.73 -21.12
N ASP A 600 -16.44 -10.83 -20.14
CA ASP A 600 -15.96 -11.09 -18.78
C ASP A 600 -17.03 -11.43 -17.74
N SER A 601 -16.64 -11.54 -16.46
CA SER A 601 -17.50 -11.97 -15.35
C SER A 601 -17.24 -11.24 -14.03
N TYR A 602 -17.95 -10.11 -13.82
CA TYR A 602 -17.86 -9.27 -12.63
C TYR A 602 -18.84 -9.67 -11.51
N MET A 603 -18.33 -10.45 -10.55
CA MET A 603 -19.05 -10.88 -9.35
C MET A 603 -18.85 -9.94 -8.15
N THR A 604 -19.95 -9.70 -7.44
CA THR A 604 -19.97 -9.15 -6.08
C THR A 604 -21.08 -9.78 -5.25
N VAL A 605 -20.80 -10.06 -3.97
CA VAL A 605 -21.75 -10.66 -3.02
C VAL A 605 -22.45 -9.65 -2.12
N GLU A 606 -22.08 -8.36 -2.17
CA GLU A 606 -22.61 -7.33 -1.26
C GLU A 606 -23.76 -6.50 -1.86
N PRO A 607 -24.96 -6.49 -1.25
CA PRO A 607 -26.07 -5.69 -1.76
C PRO A 607 -25.79 -4.19 -1.61
N ASN A 608 -25.84 -3.47 -2.73
CA ASN A 608 -25.59 -2.03 -2.89
C ASN A 608 -24.10 -1.60 -2.91
N PHE A 609 -23.16 -2.55 -2.87
CA PHE A 609 -21.78 -2.33 -3.33
C PHE A 609 -21.57 -3.04 -4.68
N GLY A 610 -20.43 -2.81 -5.32
CA GLY A 610 -20.12 -3.30 -6.66
C GLY A 610 -19.35 -2.29 -7.50
N GLN A 611 -19.38 -2.51 -8.80
CA GLN A 611 -18.52 -1.88 -9.80
C GLN A 611 -18.57 -0.34 -9.77
N GLY A 612 -17.44 0.28 -9.39
CA GLY A 612 -17.24 1.73 -9.35
C GLY A 612 -17.93 2.43 -8.16
N THR A 613 -18.23 1.71 -7.07
CA THR A 613 -18.96 2.29 -5.92
C THR A 613 -18.14 3.37 -5.19
N ALA A 614 -18.78 4.41 -4.66
CA ALA A 614 -18.17 5.33 -3.70
C ALA A 614 -19.11 5.62 -2.52
N ASN A 615 -18.61 5.51 -1.29
CA ASN A 615 -19.42 5.66 -0.08
C ASN A 615 -19.19 7.00 0.65
N TRP A 616 -20.14 7.36 1.52
CA TRP A 616 -20.10 8.57 2.35
C TRP A 616 -19.73 8.23 3.79
N ALA A 617 -18.54 8.64 4.24
CA ALA A 617 -18.05 8.35 5.58
C ALA A 617 -17.23 9.52 6.16
N ARG A 618 -17.23 9.63 7.50
CA ARG A 618 -16.47 10.65 8.26
C ARG A 618 -16.75 12.12 7.86
N GLY A 619 -17.82 12.37 7.10
CA GLY A 619 -18.32 13.70 6.72
C GLY A 619 -18.17 14.07 5.24
N PHE A 620 -17.62 13.17 4.41
CA PHE A 620 -17.33 13.36 2.99
C PHE A 620 -17.32 12.00 2.24
N GLY A 621 -17.07 11.99 0.93
CA GLY A 621 -17.17 10.78 0.10
C GLY A 621 -15.90 10.49 -0.68
N GLY A 622 -15.62 9.20 -0.94
CA GLY A 622 -14.57 8.79 -1.89
C GLY A 622 -14.96 8.97 -3.34
N SER A 623 -14.07 8.57 -4.24
CA SER A 623 -14.31 8.46 -5.69
C SER A 623 -14.01 7.04 -6.12
N GLY A 624 -14.96 6.39 -6.80
CA GLY A 624 -14.82 5.04 -7.34
C GLY A 624 -15.00 5.10 -8.85
N VAL A 625 -14.10 4.47 -9.59
CA VAL A 625 -14.14 4.38 -11.05
C VAL A 625 -13.97 2.92 -11.43
N PHE A 626 -14.95 2.41 -12.18
CA PHE A 626 -14.87 1.14 -12.88
C PHE A 626 -14.93 1.41 -14.38
N LEU A 627 -14.13 0.70 -15.14
CA LEU A 627 -14.10 0.73 -16.59
C LEU A 627 -13.99 -0.68 -17.12
N ASP A 628 -14.74 -0.91 -18.18
CA ASP A 628 -14.81 -2.08 -19.05
C ASP A 628 -14.98 -1.46 -20.46
N LEU A 629 -14.16 -1.87 -21.42
CA LEU A 629 -13.92 -1.09 -22.64
C LEU A 629 -14.20 -1.81 -23.98
N ASP A 630 -14.28 -3.14 -24.01
CA ASP A 630 -14.85 -3.96 -25.10
C ASP A 630 -15.12 -5.38 -24.57
N GLY A 631 -16.31 -5.96 -24.80
CA GLY A 631 -16.57 -7.36 -24.39
C GLY A 631 -17.95 -7.97 -24.68
N ALA A 632 -18.42 -8.88 -23.82
CA ALA A 632 -19.81 -9.32 -23.67
C ALA A 632 -20.11 -9.98 -22.29
N ASP A 633 -20.61 -9.19 -21.34
CA ASP A 633 -20.08 -9.25 -19.97
C ASP A 633 -21.12 -9.62 -18.92
N LYS A 634 -20.68 -10.30 -17.85
CA LYS A 634 -21.58 -11.06 -16.97
C LYS A 634 -21.50 -10.52 -15.55
N TYR A 635 -22.63 -10.03 -15.04
CA TYR A 635 -22.70 -9.39 -13.73
C TYR A 635 -23.70 -10.08 -12.79
N VAL A 636 -23.50 -9.93 -11.48
CA VAL A 636 -24.47 -10.41 -10.47
C VAL A 636 -25.82 -9.68 -10.58
N GLN A 637 -26.92 -10.41 -10.69
CA GLN A 637 -28.26 -9.81 -10.81
C GLN A 637 -28.60 -8.96 -9.58
N GLY A 638 -28.99 -7.71 -9.82
CA GLY A 638 -29.25 -6.73 -8.78
C GLY A 638 -28.06 -5.81 -8.50
N SER A 639 -26.83 -6.16 -8.94
CA SER A 639 -25.73 -5.19 -8.97
C SER A 639 -26.04 -4.08 -9.98
N LEU A 640 -25.53 -2.87 -9.69
CA LEU A 640 -25.67 -1.68 -10.52
C LEU A 640 -24.76 -1.69 -11.75
N GLY A 641 -23.62 -2.38 -11.66
CA GLY A 641 -22.79 -2.74 -12.82
C GLY A 641 -23.66 -3.43 -13.86
N LYS A 642 -23.70 -2.85 -15.05
CA LYS A 642 -24.66 -3.22 -16.08
C LYS A 642 -23.97 -3.15 -17.40
N ASP A 643 -24.06 -4.27 -18.08
CA ASP A 643 -23.49 -4.45 -19.37
C ASP A 643 -24.07 -3.48 -20.44
N ARG A 644 -23.21 -3.00 -21.34
CA ARG A 644 -23.35 -2.02 -22.42
C ARG A 644 -24.03 -0.73 -21.97
N ASN A 645 -23.57 -0.21 -20.83
CA ASN A 645 -24.20 0.93 -20.17
C ASN A 645 -23.20 1.81 -19.37
N TYR A 646 -23.66 3.02 -19.06
CA TYR A 646 -22.98 3.98 -18.20
C TYR A 646 -23.78 4.14 -16.89
N TRP A 647 -23.13 4.08 -15.73
CA TRP A 647 -23.79 4.31 -14.44
C TRP A 647 -23.04 5.26 -13.52
N THR A 648 -23.78 5.71 -12.52
CA THR A 648 -23.27 6.52 -11.40
C THR A 648 -23.93 6.03 -10.12
N GLN A 649 -23.14 5.85 -9.06
CA GLN A 649 -23.53 5.20 -7.80
C GLN A 649 -23.02 6.00 -6.59
N GLY A 650 -23.78 5.98 -5.50
CA GLY A 650 -23.43 6.75 -4.30
C GLY A 650 -23.36 8.25 -4.59
N THR A 651 -22.27 8.91 -4.16
CA THR A 651 -22.06 10.35 -4.38
C THR A 651 -21.09 10.64 -5.53
N TYR A 652 -20.02 9.83 -5.69
CA TYR A 652 -18.98 9.98 -6.73
C TYR A 652 -18.47 8.63 -7.24
N GLY A 653 -19.34 7.62 -7.30
CA GLY A 653 -19.05 6.39 -8.02
C GLY A 653 -19.49 6.49 -9.48
N SER A 654 -18.68 5.98 -10.40
CA SER A 654 -19.01 5.86 -11.83
C SER A 654 -18.50 4.55 -12.42
N GLY A 655 -19.27 4.03 -13.38
CA GLY A 655 -18.88 2.88 -14.18
C GLY A 655 -19.24 3.06 -15.65
N ILE A 656 -18.42 2.48 -16.52
CA ILE A 656 -18.59 2.37 -17.97
C ILE A 656 -18.34 0.90 -18.34
N ASP A 657 -19.14 0.37 -19.25
CA ASP A 657 -19.03 -0.99 -19.80
C ASP A 657 -19.62 -1.05 -21.22
N LEU A 658 -19.14 -1.99 -22.05
CA LEU A 658 -19.55 -2.20 -23.43
C LEU A 658 -19.57 -3.70 -23.91
N ARG A 659 -20.68 -4.54 -23.82
CA ARG A 659 -20.83 -5.79 -24.70
C ARG A 659 -22.00 -6.88 -24.69
N GLY A 660 -22.98 -7.06 -23.79
CA GLY A 660 -23.87 -8.27 -23.64
C GLY A 660 -25.24 -8.16 -22.88
N ALA A 661 -25.57 -9.04 -21.87
CA ALA A 661 -26.83 -9.12 -21.03
C ALA A 661 -26.89 -10.21 -19.87
N LYS A 662 -27.85 -10.13 -18.89
CA LYS A 662 -27.71 -10.59 -17.45
C LYS A 662 -28.97 -11.17 -16.67
N LYS A 663 -28.89 -12.21 -15.76
CA LYS A 663 -29.87 -12.60 -14.65
C LYS A 663 -29.41 -13.72 -13.63
N ILE A 664 -29.89 -13.72 -12.33
CA ILE A 664 -29.54 -14.63 -11.14
C ILE A 664 -30.72 -14.73 -10.06
N GLU A 665 -30.49 -14.90 -8.72
CA GLU A 665 -31.24 -15.82 -7.79
C GLU A 665 -31.71 -15.37 -6.33
N GLU A 666 -32.49 -16.25 -5.66
CA GLU A 666 -32.66 -16.67 -4.20
C GLU A 666 -32.75 -15.73 -2.92
N LYS A 667 -32.75 -16.32 -1.69
CA LYS A 667 -33.29 -15.77 -0.38
C LYS A 667 -32.71 -16.44 0.93
N LYS A 668 -32.99 -15.91 2.15
CA LYS A 668 -32.36 -16.29 3.48
C LYS A 668 -33.31 -16.40 4.74
N GLU A 669 -32.77 -16.88 5.89
CA GLU A 669 -33.42 -17.09 7.24
C GLU A 669 -32.71 -16.36 8.45
N GLU A 670 -33.04 -16.68 9.73
CA GLU A 670 -32.78 -15.87 10.99
C GLU A 670 -32.03 -16.59 12.18
N GLU A 671 -31.90 -15.94 13.38
CA GLU A 671 -30.94 -16.21 14.50
C GLU A 671 -31.53 -16.09 15.96
N ILE A 672 -30.94 -16.71 17.00
CA ILE A 672 -31.29 -16.58 18.47
C ILE A 672 -30.03 -16.60 19.41
N ALA A 673 -30.09 -16.04 20.64
CA ALA A 673 -28.96 -15.78 21.57
C ALA A 673 -29.11 -16.28 23.06
N LEU A 674 -28.07 -16.10 23.94
CA LEU A 674 -28.03 -16.48 25.39
C LEU A 674 -27.06 -15.64 26.29
N ASP A 675 -26.90 -15.96 27.60
CA ASP A 675 -26.53 -15.04 28.72
C ASP A 675 -25.19 -15.29 29.51
N THR A 676 -24.90 -14.57 30.63
CA THR A 676 -23.53 -14.15 31.04
C THR A 676 -23.19 -14.01 32.57
N ILE A 677 -21.88 -13.96 32.92
CA ILE A 677 -21.28 -13.84 34.30
C ILE A 677 -20.04 -12.87 34.32
N LYS A 678 -19.68 -12.25 35.47
CA LYS A 678 -18.71 -11.12 35.68
C LYS A 678 -17.22 -11.43 36.09
N ARG A 679 -16.32 -10.42 35.98
CA ARG A 679 -14.83 -10.34 36.06
C ARG A 679 -14.30 -8.93 36.50
N PRO A 680 -12.96 -8.70 36.62
CA PRO A 680 -12.34 -7.44 37.13
C PRO A 680 -12.11 -6.31 36.10
N VAL A 681 -11.96 -5.05 36.56
CA VAL A 681 -12.01 -3.84 35.71
C VAL A 681 -10.96 -3.71 34.61
N GLU A 682 -9.68 -4.03 34.85
CA GLU A 682 -8.63 -3.89 33.82
C GLU A 682 -8.78 -4.94 32.72
N GLU A 683 -9.11 -6.17 33.11
CA GLU A 683 -9.38 -7.27 32.19
C GLU A 683 -10.64 -6.97 31.34
N VAL A 684 -11.70 -6.50 32.00
CA VAL A 684 -12.94 -6.05 31.36
C VAL A 684 -12.72 -4.84 30.44
N PHE A 685 -11.83 -3.90 30.79
CA PHE A 685 -11.47 -2.79 29.90
C PHE A 685 -10.67 -3.28 28.68
N LYS A 686 -9.71 -4.19 28.86
CA LYS A 686 -8.97 -4.80 27.74
C LYS A 686 -9.94 -5.47 26.77
N GLU A 687 -10.90 -6.25 27.26
CA GLU A 687 -11.88 -6.92 26.40
C GLU A 687 -12.95 -5.99 25.80
N ALA A 688 -13.34 -4.93 26.51
CA ALA A 688 -14.21 -3.87 25.98
C ALA A 688 -13.55 -3.10 24.81
N SER A 689 -12.21 -3.13 24.78
CA SER A 689 -11.31 -2.51 23.79
C SER A 689 -10.79 -3.50 22.73
N ILE A 690 -11.37 -4.69 22.60
CA ILE A 690 -11.15 -5.56 21.43
C ILE A 690 -12.01 -5.04 20.26
N TRP A 691 -11.59 -5.28 19.01
CA TRP A 691 -12.40 -4.95 17.84
C TRP A 691 -13.66 -5.83 17.81
N GLU A 692 -14.82 -5.17 17.81
CA GLU A 692 -16.16 -5.76 17.79
C GLU A 692 -16.54 -6.30 16.40
N VAL A 693 -15.91 -7.42 16.00
CA VAL A 693 -16.10 -8.12 14.72
C VAL A 693 -16.00 -9.63 14.91
N GLY A 694 -16.54 -10.42 13.97
CA GLY A 694 -16.62 -11.88 14.08
C GLY A 694 -17.24 -12.36 15.41
N GLU A 695 -16.67 -13.44 15.98
CA GLU A 695 -17.08 -13.96 17.28
C GLU A 695 -16.88 -12.96 18.43
N ALA A 696 -15.92 -12.02 18.29
CA ALA A 696 -15.64 -11.01 19.30
C ALA A 696 -16.79 -9.99 19.46
N ILE A 697 -17.75 -9.89 18.52
CA ILE A 697 -18.92 -9.00 18.62
C ILE A 697 -19.65 -9.19 19.97
N GLN A 698 -20.04 -10.43 20.30
CA GLN A 698 -20.79 -10.69 21.53
C GLN A 698 -19.92 -10.56 22.79
N LYS A 699 -18.64 -10.95 22.69
CA LYS A 699 -17.64 -10.79 23.75
C LYS A 699 -17.43 -9.32 24.12
N VAL A 700 -17.23 -8.45 23.14
CA VAL A 700 -17.03 -7.01 23.31
C VAL A 700 -18.30 -6.33 23.81
N LYS A 701 -19.48 -6.68 23.26
CA LYS A 701 -20.78 -6.19 23.76
C LYS A 701 -21.03 -6.56 25.22
N LYS A 702 -20.65 -7.78 25.63
CA LYS A 702 -20.66 -8.19 27.05
C LYS A 702 -19.68 -7.33 27.86
N ALA A 703 -18.40 -7.28 27.46
CA ALA A 703 -17.36 -6.59 28.20
C ALA A 703 -17.64 -5.08 28.37
N ARG A 704 -18.24 -4.42 27.38
CA ARG A 704 -18.68 -3.01 27.52
C ARG A 704 -19.86 -2.85 28.48
N LYS A 705 -20.90 -3.69 28.41
CA LYS A 705 -21.98 -3.72 29.43
C LYS A 705 -21.41 -3.94 30.82
N GLU A 706 -20.37 -4.76 30.93
CA GLU A 706 -19.71 -5.07 32.19
C GLU A 706 -18.86 -3.90 32.72
N LEU A 707 -18.09 -3.23 31.85
CA LEU A 707 -17.33 -2.02 32.15
C LEU A 707 -18.24 -0.90 32.67
N ILE A 708 -19.40 -0.72 32.05
CA ILE A 708 -20.45 0.21 32.49
C ILE A 708 -20.96 -0.16 33.89
N ASN A 709 -21.17 -1.46 34.14
CA ASN A 709 -21.61 -1.98 35.45
C ASN A 709 -20.55 -1.86 36.56
N LEU A 710 -19.30 -1.49 36.26
CA LEU A 710 -18.25 -1.18 37.23
C LEU A 710 -18.20 0.33 37.58
N GLY A 711 -18.96 1.16 36.87
CA GLY A 711 -19.29 2.51 37.30
C GLY A 711 -18.08 3.43 37.55
N MET A 712 -18.01 3.99 38.76
CA MET A 712 -16.93 4.90 39.16
C MET A 712 -15.54 4.26 39.22
N GLU A 713 -15.43 2.93 39.28
CA GLU A 713 -14.15 2.23 39.23
C GLU A 713 -13.54 2.34 37.82
N ALA A 714 -14.33 1.96 36.80
CA ALA A 714 -13.95 2.08 35.40
C ALA A 714 -13.65 3.53 35.00
N ILE A 715 -14.47 4.49 35.45
CA ILE A 715 -14.24 5.92 35.17
C ILE A 715 -12.90 6.42 35.75
N ARG A 716 -12.56 6.00 36.99
CA ARG A 716 -11.28 6.39 37.61
C ARG A 716 -10.07 5.77 36.91
N TYR A 717 -10.15 4.50 36.52
CA TYR A 717 -9.13 3.82 35.72
C TYR A 717 -8.91 4.54 34.39
N VAL A 718 -10.00 4.79 33.64
CA VAL A 718 -9.97 5.49 32.36
C VAL A 718 -9.38 6.91 32.48
N ALA A 719 -9.86 7.70 33.44
CA ALA A 719 -9.42 9.09 33.60
C ALA A 719 -7.93 9.22 33.98
N LYS A 720 -7.39 8.24 34.73
CA LYS A 720 -5.99 8.22 35.16
C LYS A 720 -5.07 7.67 34.07
N GLU A 721 -5.34 6.46 33.58
CA GLU A 721 -4.41 5.70 32.74
C GLU A 721 -4.67 5.84 31.22
N LYS A 722 -5.95 5.94 30.79
CA LYS A 722 -6.35 5.76 29.39
C LYS A 722 -6.83 7.01 28.66
N MET A 723 -7.12 8.11 29.36
CA MET A 723 -7.60 9.37 28.77
C MET A 723 -6.72 9.89 27.61
N ALA A 724 -5.41 9.66 27.69
CA ALA A 724 -4.43 10.07 26.68
C ALA A 724 -4.14 9.01 25.59
N THR A 725 -4.97 7.97 25.43
CA THR A 725 -4.71 6.87 24.49
C THR A 725 -4.57 7.32 23.03
N LYS A 726 -3.69 6.64 22.28
CA LYS A 726 -3.60 6.69 20.81
C LYS A 726 -4.58 5.72 20.14
N ASP A 727 -5.08 4.71 20.86
CA ASP A 727 -5.85 3.60 20.30
C ASP A 727 -7.34 3.96 20.12
N GLY A 728 -7.86 3.69 18.91
CA GLY A 728 -9.26 3.88 18.58
C GLY A 728 -10.20 2.85 19.22
N LEU A 729 -9.72 1.66 19.58
CA LEU A 729 -10.51 0.63 20.25
C LEU A 729 -10.67 0.93 21.74
N GLU A 730 -9.59 1.33 22.43
CA GLU A 730 -9.68 1.90 23.78
C GLU A 730 -10.58 3.14 23.80
N LEU A 731 -10.47 4.04 22.81
CA LEU A 731 -11.34 5.21 22.73
C LEU A 731 -12.83 4.84 22.56
N ARG A 732 -13.17 3.79 21.78
CA ARG A 732 -14.54 3.26 21.69
C ARG A 732 -15.03 2.66 23.02
N ALA A 733 -14.18 1.95 23.76
CA ALA A 733 -14.54 1.45 25.09
C ALA A 733 -14.82 2.58 26.08
N ILE A 734 -14.01 3.64 26.03
CA ILE A 734 -14.20 4.87 26.81
C ILE A 734 -15.48 5.61 26.38
N GLU A 735 -15.78 5.66 25.07
CA GLU A 735 -16.97 6.31 24.51
C GLU A 735 -18.27 5.65 24.99
N GLU A 736 -18.36 4.32 24.96
CA GLU A 736 -19.53 3.60 25.44
C GLU A 736 -19.71 3.73 26.96
N LEU A 737 -18.61 3.71 27.73
CA LEU A 737 -18.63 4.05 29.15
C LEU A 737 -19.11 5.50 29.40
N ALA A 738 -18.66 6.44 28.58
CA ALA A 738 -19.02 7.85 28.68
C ALA A 738 -20.50 8.11 28.36
N LYS A 739 -21.04 7.48 27.33
CA LYS A 739 -22.47 7.54 26.97
C LYS A 739 -23.37 6.98 28.06
N ALA A 740 -22.93 5.92 28.74
CA ALA A 740 -23.71 5.29 29.81
C ALA A 740 -23.64 6.06 31.16
N LEU A 741 -22.52 6.74 31.44
CA LEU A 741 -22.27 7.42 32.72
C LEU A 741 -21.86 8.90 32.55
N PRO A 742 -22.61 9.71 31.77
CA PRO A 742 -22.16 11.02 31.30
C PRO A 742 -21.88 12.01 32.42
N ASP A 743 -22.73 12.10 33.44
CA ASP A 743 -22.55 13.03 34.56
C ASP A 743 -21.38 12.65 35.47
N SER A 744 -21.02 11.36 35.52
CA SER A 744 -19.89 10.85 36.31
C SER A 744 -18.55 11.06 35.61
N ILE A 745 -18.50 11.00 34.26
CA ILE A 745 -17.26 11.20 33.50
C ILE A 745 -17.01 12.67 33.14
N LYS A 746 -18.05 13.50 32.95
CA LYS A 746 -17.92 14.90 32.53
C LYS A 746 -16.87 15.72 33.30
N PRO A 747 -16.76 15.67 34.64
CA PRO A 747 -15.74 16.41 35.37
C PRO A 747 -14.31 16.09 34.93
N PHE A 748 -14.01 14.82 34.62
CA PHE A 748 -12.71 14.39 34.12
C PHE A 748 -12.47 14.84 32.67
N LEU A 749 -13.51 14.88 31.84
CA LEU A 749 -13.43 15.42 30.47
C LEU A 749 -13.16 16.94 30.48
N PHE A 750 -13.83 17.70 31.34
CA PHE A 750 -13.56 19.13 31.54
C PHE A 750 -12.11 19.38 32.00
N GLN A 751 -11.58 18.56 32.92
CA GLN A 751 -10.16 18.63 33.29
C GLN A 751 -9.24 18.30 32.10
N ALA A 752 -9.55 17.26 31.33
CA ALA A 752 -8.73 16.78 30.22
C ALA A 752 -8.69 17.74 29.01
N LEU A 753 -9.66 18.66 28.85
CA LEU A 753 -9.57 19.78 27.88
C LEU A 753 -8.32 20.66 28.08
N HIS A 754 -7.76 20.68 29.30
CA HIS A 754 -6.60 21.49 29.67
C HIS A 754 -5.31 20.68 29.88
N ASP A 755 -5.32 19.37 29.63
CA ASP A 755 -4.14 18.49 29.73
C ASP A 755 -3.06 18.90 28.71
N GLU A 756 -1.78 18.81 29.06
CA GLU A 756 -0.69 19.10 28.10
C GLU A 756 -0.55 18.01 27.02
N ARG A 757 -0.98 16.78 27.30
CA ARG A 757 -0.98 15.65 26.36
C ARG A 757 -2.01 15.90 25.26
N ARG A 758 -1.55 16.06 24.01
CA ARG A 758 -2.38 16.30 22.81
C ARG A 758 -3.55 15.32 22.67
N TYR A 759 -3.33 14.03 22.96
CA TYR A 759 -4.35 13.00 22.86
C TYR A 759 -5.43 13.14 23.95
N ALA A 760 -5.07 13.49 25.19
CA ALA A 760 -6.05 13.71 26.26
C ALA A 760 -7.02 14.85 25.92
N ARG A 761 -6.53 15.99 25.40
CA ARG A 761 -7.40 17.07 24.91
C ARG A 761 -8.29 16.63 23.75
N ALA A 762 -7.73 15.94 22.77
CA ALA A 762 -8.47 15.48 21.59
C ALA A 762 -9.58 14.48 21.95
N ASN A 763 -9.28 13.52 22.82
CA ASN A 763 -10.21 12.52 23.31
C ASN A 763 -11.30 13.19 24.16
N ALA A 764 -10.96 14.15 25.03
CA ALA A 764 -11.93 14.93 25.79
C ALA A 764 -12.90 15.72 24.90
N ILE A 765 -12.39 16.42 23.86
CA ILE A 765 -13.20 17.12 22.87
C ILE A 765 -14.16 16.16 22.17
N TYR A 766 -13.67 15.00 21.73
CA TYR A 766 -14.48 13.97 21.05
C TYR A 766 -15.59 13.41 21.96
N LEU A 767 -15.24 13.01 23.18
CA LEU A 767 -16.16 12.39 24.14
C LEU A 767 -17.26 13.36 24.58
N LEU A 768 -16.94 14.65 24.82
CA LEU A 768 -17.93 15.69 25.09
C LEU A 768 -18.91 15.89 23.91
N GLY A 769 -18.44 15.67 22.68
CA GLY A 769 -19.26 15.56 21.48
C GLY A 769 -20.23 14.38 21.54
N GLN A 770 -19.72 13.17 21.76
CA GLN A 770 -20.53 11.94 21.73
C GLN A 770 -21.58 11.86 22.84
N ILE A 771 -21.27 12.37 24.05
CA ILE A 771 -22.24 12.47 25.15
C ILE A 771 -23.16 13.72 25.06
N LYS A 772 -22.98 14.53 24.02
CA LYS A 772 -23.80 15.72 23.70
C LYS A 772 -23.87 16.75 24.82
N ALA A 773 -22.71 17.01 25.44
CA ALA A 773 -22.54 17.91 26.58
C ALA A 773 -22.84 19.39 26.21
N LYS A 774 -24.11 19.81 26.30
CA LYS A 774 -24.53 21.21 26.07
C LYS A 774 -23.93 22.20 27.07
N ASP A 775 -23.63 21.73 28.27
CA ASP A 775 -22.86 22.40 29.32
C ASP A 775 -21.40 22.66 28.90
N ALA A 776 -20.84 21.88 27.97
CA ALA A 776 -19.47 22.04 27.51
C ALA A 776 -19.26 23.09 26.40
N ILE A 777 -20.33 23.65 25.81
CA ILE A 777 -20.24 24.55 24.64
C ILE A 777 -19.27 25.72 24.87
N ASP A 778 -19.30 26.36 26.03
CA ASP A 778 -18.46 27.54 26.29
C ASP A 778 -16.99 27.16 26.58
N SER A 779 -16.75 25.96 27.13
CA SER A 779 -15.40 25.39 27.27
C SER A 779 -14.83 24.98 25.91
N LEU A 780 -15.66 24.40 25.03
CA LEU A 780 -15.29 24.09 23.66
C LEU A 780 -15.05 25.37 22.82
N LEU A 781 -15.77 26.47 23.08
CA LEU A 781 -15.51 27.77 22.45
C LEU A 781 -14.14 28.36 22.82
N VAL A 782 -13.64 28.07 24.03
CA VAL A 782 -12.25 28.34 24.41
C VAL A 782 -11.29 27.36 23.72
N ALA A 783 -11.61 26.06 23.71
CA ALA A 783 -10.79 25.03 23.09
C ALA A 783 -10.62 25.20 21.56
N LEU A 784 -11.61 25.79 20.87
CA LEU A 784 -11.54 26.16 19.44
C LEU A 784 -10.52 27.27 19.17
N LYS A 785 -10.28 28.15 20.15
CA LYS A 785 -9.36 29.30 20.07
C LYS A 785 -7.95 28.96 20.55
N ASP A 786 -7.77 27.84 21.27
CA ASP A 786 -6.46 27.33 21.67
C ASP A 786 -5.73 26.68 20.48
N LYS A 787 -4.59 27.26 20.10
CA LYS A 787 -3.72 26.78 19.01
C LYS A 787 -3.14 25.37 19.27
N ARG A 788 -3.21 24.86 20.50
CA ARG A 788 -2.81 23.48 20.87
C ARG A 788 -3.83 22.42 20.41
N ASN A 789 -4.99 22.82 19.87
CA ASN A 789 -6.04 21.94 19.38
C ASN A 789 -6.22 22.09 17.85
N ARG A 790 -6.66 21.02 17.17
CA ARG A 790 -7.04 21.08 15.75
C ARG A 790 -8.50 21.57 15.64
N PRO A 791 -8.82 22.71 14.99
CA PRO A 791 -10.18 23.26 14.96
C PRO A 791 -11.26 22.27 14.51
N ARG A 792 -10.96 21.44 13.50
CA ARG A 792 -11.85 20.39 12.99
C ARG A 792 -12.38 19.42 14.06
N ALA A 793 -11.60 19.12 15.11
CA ALA A 793 -12.04 18.25 16.20
C ALA A 793 -13.11 18.92 17.07
N VAL A 794 -12.94 20.21 17.38
CA VAL A 794 -13.89 20.98 18.20
C VAL A 794 -15.18 21.28 17.41
N ILE A 795 -15.04 21.59 16.11
CA ILE A 795 -16.15 21.80 15.19
C ILE A 795 -16.97 20.51 15.00
N SER A 796 -16.29 19.36 14.92
CA SER A 796 -16.95 18.04 14.91
C SER A 796 -17.78 17.80 16.18
N ALA A 797 -17.21 18.07 17.37
CA ALA A 797 -17.93 17.96 18.64
C ALA A 797 -19.16 18.88 18.72
N PHE A 798 -19.06 20.12 18.22
CA PHE A 798 -20.22 21.03 18.12
C PHE A 798 -21.34 20.48 17.21
N GLY A 799 -20.98 19.78 16.13
CA GLY A 799 -21.94 19.09 15.26
C GLY A 799 -22.73 18.01 16.00
N GLU A 800 -22.08 17.16 16.80
CA GLU A 800 -22.75 16.07 17.52
C GLU A 800 -23.53 16.54 18.77
N ILE A 801 -23.10 17.61 19.45
CA ILE A 801 -23.87 18.25 20.54
C ILE A 801 -25.18 18.87 19.98
N GLY A 802 -25.19 19.30 18.72
CA GLY A 802 -26.39 19.78 18.02
C GLY A 802 -26.91 21.13 18.52
N GLU A 803 -26.09 21.91 19.22
CA GLU A 803 -26.52 23.19 19.81
C GLU A 803 -26.39 24.36 18.81
N ARG A 804 -27.52 24.70 18.16
CA ARG A 804 -27.62 25.72 17.10
C ARG A 804 -27.06 27.10 17.48
N ARG A 805 -26.92 27.46 18.75
CA ARG A 805 -26.33 28.76 19.12
C ARG A 805 -24.93 29.00 18.52
N ILE A 806 -24.17 27.92 18.27
CA ILE A 806 -22.78 27.93 17.80
C ILE A 806 -22.57 28.25 16.30
N VAL A 807 -23.65 28.27 15.50
CA VAL A 807 -23.57 28.41 14.03
C VAL A 807 -22.77 29.66 13.58
N PRO A 808 -22.93 30.86 14.20
CA PRO A 808 -22.13 32.04 13.84
C PRO A 808 -20.62 31.87 14.11
N ASP A 809 -20.24 31.15 15.17
CA ASP A 809 -18.84 30.94 15.57
C ASP A 809 -18.09 29.98 14.64
N ILE A 810 -18.77 28.96 14.11
CA ILE A 810 -18.16 27.99 13.19
C ILE A 810 -18.23 28.43 11.72
N LEU A 811 -19.17 29.30 11.34
CA LEU A 811 -19.34 29.75 9.95
C LEU A 811 -18.06 30.27 9.24
N PRO A 812 -17.14 31.03 9.90
CA PRO A 812 -15.88 31.43 9.29
C PRO A 812 -14.97 30.27 8.84
N TYR A 813 -15.10 29.09 9.47
CA TYR A 813 -14.25 27.93 9.20
C TYR A 813 -14.59 27.21 7.89
N LEU A 814 -15.72 27.52 7.24
CA LEU A 814 -15.99 27.17 5.83
C LEU A 814 -14.97 27.79 4.85
N LYS A 815 -14.13 28.74 5.30
CA LYS A 815 -13.06 29.37 4.50
C LYS A 815 -11.68 29.16 5.12
N HIS A 816 -11.54 28.14 5.97
CA HIS A 816 -10.27 27.81 6.63
C HIS A 816 -9.27 27.18 5.65
N LYS A 817 -7.97 27.40 5.88
CA LYS A 817 -6.89 26.97 4.97
C LYS A 817 -6.74 25.44 4.85
N ASP A 818 -6.97 24.71 5.94
CA ASP A 818 -6.93 23.23 6.01
C ASP A 818 -8.26 22.68 5.46
N GLU A 819 -8.19 21.79 4.47
CA GLU A 819 -9.36 21.24 3.76
C GLU A 819 -10.28 20.46 4.72
N PRO A 820 -9.77 19.53 5.56
CA PRO A 820 -10.57 18.86 6.58
C PRO A 820 -11.39 19.82 7.46
N THR A 821 -10.84 20.98 7.85
CA THR A 821 -11.58 21.95 8.67
C THR A 821 -12.77 22.55 7.92
N ARG A 822 -12.67 22.78 6.60
CA ARG A 822 -13.82 23.21 5.78
C ARG A 822 -14.89 22.11 5.72
N ILE A 823 -14.48 20.87 5.50
CA ILE A 823 -15.35 19.67 5.46
C ILE A 823 -16.09 19.47 6.80
N TYR A 824 -15.36 19.38 7.91
CA TYR A 824 -15.95 19.19 9.24
C TYR A 824 -16.87 20.36 9.64
N THR A 825 -16.63 21.58 9.13
CA THR A 825 -17.55 22.71 9.32
C THR A 825 -18.85 22.53 8.54
N ALA A 826 -18.79 22.15 7.26
CA ALA A 826 -19.98 21.86 6.48
C ALA A 826 -20.79 20.69 7.06
N TRP A 827 -20.10 19.62 7.50
CA TRP A 827 -20.72 18.49 8.19
C TRP A 827 -21.36 18.86 9.54
N ALA A 828 -20.70 19.70 10.35
CA ALA A 828 -21.30 20.22 11.58
C ALA A 828 -22.57 21.05 11.30
N LEU A 829 -22.56 21.90 10.27
CA LEU A 829 -23.75 22.65 9.82
C LEU A 829 -24.87 21.70 9.31
N SER A 830 -24.50 20.60 8.64
CA SER A 830 -25.41 19.52 8.22
C SER A 830 -26.12 18.84 9.39
N LYS A 831 -25.42 18.65 10.52
CA LYS A 831 -25.99 18.14 11.79
C LYS A 831 -26.86 19.16 12.51
N LEU A 832 -26.42 20.43 12.56
CA LEU A 832 -27.12 21.52 13.24
C LEU A 832 -28.41 21.95 12.52
N LYS A 833 -28.49 21.76 11.20
CA LYS A 833 -29.66 22.05 10.35
C LYS A 833 -30.21 23.46 10.55
N ASP A 834 -29.33 24.46 10.54
CA ASP A 834 -29.68 25.85 10.82
C ASP A 834 -29.67 26.70 9.53
N PRO A 835 -30.77 27.39 9.18
CA PRO A 835 -30.85 28.20 7.97
C PRO A 835 -29.79 29.31 7.86
N ARG A 836 -29.20 29.77 8.97
CA ARG A 836 -28.11 30.77 8.96
C ARG A 836 -26.86 30.27 8.23
N GLY A 837 -26.70 28.95 8.07
CA GLY A 837 -25.60 28.34 7.31
C GLY A 837 -25.72 28.45 5.78
N VAL A 838 -26.93 28.57 5.25
CA VAL A 838 -27.23 28.38 3.81
C VAL A 838 -26.37 29.24 2.89
N THR A 839 -26.26 30.54 3.17
CA THR A 839 -25.59 31.50 2.30
C THR A 839 -24.09 31.23 2.14
N ASP A 840 -23.42 30.68 3.15
CA ASP A 840 -21.99 30.37 3.08
C ASP A 840 -21.71 28.92 2.67
N LEU A 841 -22.64 27.99 2.90
CA LEU A 841 -22.62 26.67 2.27
C LEU A 841 -22.75 26.77 0.74
N ILE A 842 -23.62 27.66 0.22
CA ILE A 842 -23.72 27.93 -1.24
C ILE A 842 -22.42 28.54 -1.81
N LYS A 843 -21.59 29.19 -0.98
CA LYS A 843 -20.23 29.63 -1.39
C LYS A 843 -19.24 28.47 -1.38
N ALA A 844 -19.34 27.55 -0.42
CA ALA A 844 -18.51 26.34 -0.35
C ALA A 844 -18.77 25.34 -1.50
N LEU A 845 -19.90 25.44 -2.21
CA LEU A 845 -20.12 24.74 -3.49
C LEU A 845 -19.17 25.20 -4.63
N ASP A 846 -18.34 26.23 -4.41
CA ASP A 846 -17.33 26.74 -5.34
C ASP A 846 -15.89 26.33 -4.95
N ASP A 847 -15.72 25.52 -3.90
CA ASP A 847 -14.42 25.14 -3.37
C ASP A 847 -13.59 24.35 -4.40
N HIS A 848 -12.26 24.46 -4.27
CA HIS A 848 -11.29 23.77 -5.13
C HIS A 848 -11.35 22.25 -5.02
N TYR A 849 -11.81 21.72 -3.88
CA TYR A 849 -11.87 20.29 -3.60
C TYR A 849 -13.32 19.78 -3.59
N PHE A 850 -13.60 18.74 -4.39
CA PHE A 850 -14.93 18.10 -4.48
C PHE A 850 -15.47 17.66 -3.11
N THR A 851 -14.58 17.22 -2.22
CA THR A 851 -14.85 16.84 -0.82
C THR A 851 -15.62 17.92 -0.05
N VAL A 852 -15.16 19.17 -0.14
CA VAL A 852 -15.76 20.35 0.51
C VAL A 852 -17.07 20.71 -0.19
N ARG A 853 -17.10 20.70 -1.53
CA ARG A 853 -18.33 20.97 -2.29
C ARG A 853 -19.44 19.99 -1.91
N SER A 854 -19.11 18.71 -1.80
CA SER A 854 -20.07 17.67 -1.41
C SER A 854 -20.54 17.81 0.03
N ALA A 855 -19.63 18.10 0.96
CA ALA A 855 -20.01 18.29 2.37
C ALA A 855 -20.97 19.48 2.52
N ALA A 856 -20.79 20.52 1.69
CA ALA A 856 -21.71 21.65 1.61
C ALA A 856 -23.03 21.30 0.88
N GLU A 857 -23.02 20.49 -0.19
CA GLU A 857 -24.21 20.00 -0.87
C GLU A 857 -25.10 19.21 0.11
N GLN A 858 -24.52 18.22 0.80
CA GLN A 858 -25.20 17.38 1.78
C GLN A 858 -25.66 18.17 3.01
N ALA A 859 -24.98 19.27 3.37
CA ALA A 859 -25.43 20.20 4.40
C ALA A 859 -26.67 21.00 3.97
N LEU A 860 -26.72 21.48 2.73
CA LEU A 860 -27.89 22.17 2.18
C LEU A 860 -29.09 21.23 2.09
N VAL A 861 -28.89 19.98 1.62
CA VAL A 861 -29.92 18.93 1.60
C VAL A 861 -30.45 18.65 3.01
N ASN A 862 -29.59 18.60 4.03
CA ASN A 862 -29.99 18.31 5.40
C ASN A 862 -30.62 19.48 6.15
N ILE A 863 -30.36 20.73 5.74
CA ILE A 863 -31.12 21.92 6.15
C ILE A 863 -32.53 21.91 5.52
N GLY A 864 -32.67 21.34 4.32
CA GLY A 864 -33.96 21.12 3.67
C GLY A 864 -34.59 22.41 3.14
N ASP A 865 -35.91 22.52 3.25
CA ASP A 865 -36.78 23.53 2.64
C ASP A 865 -36.24 24.97 2.76
N SER A 866 -35.65 25.32 3.91
CA SER A 866 -35.10 26.66 4.17
C SER A 866 -33.93 27.05 3.27
N ALA A 867 -33.28 26.09 2.59
CA ALA A 867 -32.25 26.36 1.59
C ALA A 867 -32.81 26.65 0.19
N LEU A 868 -34.01 26.15 -0.14
CA LEU A 868 -34.58 26.25 -1.50
C LEU A 868 -34.73 27.69 -2.04
N PRO A 869 -35.18 28.70 -1.27
CA PRO A 869 -35.27 30.06 -1.78
C PRO A 869 -33.92 30.59 -2.28
N SER A 870 -32.86 30.42 -1.49
CA SER A 870 -31.51 30.85 -1.84
C SER A 870 -30.92 30.07 -3.02
N LEU A 871 -31.13 28.75 -3.08
CA LEU A 871 -30.71 27.92 -4.21
C LEU A 871 -31.40 28.35 -5.52
N LEU A 872 -32.70 28.60 -5.46
CA LEU A 872 -33.50 29.08 -6.59
C LEU A 872 -33.10 30.50 -7.04
N ASP A 873 -32.80 31.40 -6.12
CA ASP A 873 -32.35 32.76 -6.47
C ASP A 873 -30.92 32.77 -7.03
N CYS A 874 -30.02 31.91 -6.54
CA CYS A 874 -28.71 31.70 -7.17
C CYS A 874 -28.85 31.20 -8.62
N MET A 875 -29.73 30.22 -8.88
CA MET A 875 -30.04 29.76 -10.24
C MET A 875 -30.69 30.83 -11.13
N ARG A 876 -31.49 31.76 -10.57
CA ARG A 876 -32.09 32.87 -11.33
C ARG A 876 -31.08 33.93 -11.74
N GLN A 877 -30.20 34.32 -10.81
CA GLN A 877 -29.41 35.54 -10.95
C GLN A 877 -28.04 35.31 -11.59
N ASN A 878 -27.43 34.14 -11.40
CA ASN A 878 -25.99 33.95 -11.67
C ASN A 878 -25.63 32.61 -12.35
N ALA A 879 -26.60 31.84 -12.88
CA ALA A 879 -26.31 30.50 -13.43
C ALA A 879 -25.26 30.48 -14.56
N GLY A 880 -25.23 31.49 -15.43
CA GLY A 880 -24.20 31.65 -16.48
C GLY A 880 -22.84 32.18 -15.99
N CYS A 881 -22.71 32.47 -14.69
CA CYS A 881 -21.50 33.05 -14.08
C CYS A 881 -20.83 32.10 -13.07
N PHE A 882 -21.38 30.91 -12.85
CA PHE A 882 -20.80 29.87 -11.99
C PHE A 882 -19.91 28.90 -12.77
N LYS A 883 -18.96 28.27 -12.08
CA LYS A 883 -18.36 27.01 -12.57
C LYS A 883 -19.46 25.96 -12.72
N GLN A 884 -19.37 25.11 -13.74
CA GLN A 884 -20.43 24.12 -14.04
C GLN A 884 -20.60 23.10 -12.90
N GLN A 885 -19.52 22.71 -12.23
CA GLN A 885 -19.52 21.84 -11.06
C GLN A 885 -20.42 22.42 -9.94
N LYS A 886 -20.27 23.72 -9.63
CA LYS A 886 -21.09 24.42 -8.64
C LYS A 886 -22.58 24.45 -9.03
N LEU A 887 -22.88 24.71 -10.30
CA LEU A 887 -24.25 24.72 -10.81
C LEU A 887 -24.89 23.33 -10.67
N ALA A 888 -24.16 22.26 -10.98
CA ALA A 888 -24.62 20.89 -10.80
C ALA A 888 -24.91 20.57 -9.31
N HIS A 889 -24.04 20.93 -8.37
CA HIS A 889 -24.32 20.75 -6.93
C HIS A 889 -25.57 21.53 -6.48
N ILE A 890 -25.76 22.76 -6.96
CA ILE A 890 -26.98 23.55 -6.68
C ILE A 890 -28.24 22.87 -7.22
N ILE A 891 -28.16 22.28 -8.42
CA ILE A 891 -29.26 21.54 -9.04
C ILE A 891 -29.55 20.25 -8.26
N ARG A 892 -28.54 19.43 -7.97
CA ARG A 892 -28.69 18.16 -7.21
C ARG A 892 -29.29 18.42 -5.83
N ALA A 893 -28.74 19.38 -5.07
CA ALA A 893 -29.30 19.76 -3.78
C ALA A 893 -30.76 20.22 -3.88
N SER A 894 -31.10 21.04 -4.88
CA SER A 894 -32.47 21.52 -5.07
C SER A 894 -33.45 20.39 -5.41
N ALA A 895 -33.05 19.46 -6.28
CA ALA A 895 -33.83 18.28 -6.63
C ALA A 895 -34.04 17.35 -5.42
N GLU A 896 -32.96 17.12 -4.65
CA GLU A 896 -32.91 16.19 -3.53
C GLU A 896 -33.60 16.73 -2.26
N ILE A 897 -33.80 18.04 -2.15
CA ILE A 897 -34.73 18.64 -1.19
C ILE A 897 -36.17 18.52 -1.73
N ALA A 898 -36.41 18.91 -2.98
CA ALA A 898 -37.74 18.93 -3.58
C ALA A 898 -38.39 17.55 -3.79
N SER A 899 -37.60 16.47 -3.84
CA SER A 899 -38.08 15.09 -3.85
C SER A 899 -38.75 14.69 -2.53
N LYS A 900 -38.30 15.30 -1.43
CA LYS A 900 -38.82 15.10 -0.06
C LYS A 900 -40.00 16.02 0.28
N LEU A 901 -40.54 16.76 -0.70
CA LEU A 901 -41.71 17.63 -0.56
C LEU A 901 -42.98 16.96 -1.10
N ASP A 902 -43.60 16.13 -0.27
CA ASP A 902 -44.82 15.36 -0.56
C ASP A 902 -46.13 16.10 -0.19
N THR A 903 -46.10 16.89 0.90
CA THR A 903 -47.26 17.62 1.41
C THR A 903 -47.92 18.57 0.40
N ILE A 904 -49.25 18.68 0.48
CA ILE A 904 -50.08 19.50 -0.44
C ILE A 904 -49.63 20.96 -0.48
N GLU A 905 -49.23 21.53 0.68
CA GLU A 905 -48.81 22.92 0.80
C GLU A 905 -47.51 23.19 0.04
N LYS A 906 -46.52 22.30 0.19
CA LYS A 906 -45.16 22.43 -0.39
C LYS A 906 -45.07 21.99 -1.86
N ARG A 907 -46.22 21.66 -2.47
CA ARG A 907 -46.33 21.28 -3.88
C ARG A 907 -45.96 22.44 -4.82
N LYS A 908 -46.05 23.69 -4.38
CA LYS A 908 -45.67 24.88 -5.17
C LYS A 908 -44.16 24.96 -5.37
N GLU A 909 -43.40 24.72 -4.32
CA GLU A 909 -41.94 24.71 -4.27
C GLU A 909 -41.40 23.58 -5.15
N ARG A 910 -41.99 22.37 -5.06
CA ARG A 910 -41.65 21.25 -5.94
C ARG A 910 -41.87 21.58 -7.44
N ILE A 911 -42.96 22.27 -7.78
CA ILE A 911 -43.22 22.77 -9.14
C ILE A 911 -42.23 23.89 -9.53
N GLN A 912 -41.85 24.75 -8.60
CA GLN A 912 -40.91 25.85 -8.85
C GLN A 912 -39.48 25.35 -9.12
N VAL A 913 -39.03 24.31 -8.42
CA VAL A 913 -37.77 23.62 -8.67
C VAL A 913 -37.81 22.90 -10.03
N ARG A 914 -38.85 22.10 -10.31
CA ARG A 914 -39.06 21.45 -11.63
C ARG A 914 -38.99 22.45 -12.79
N LYS A 915 -39.66 23.60 -12.67
CA LYS A 915 -39.61 24.70 -13.66
C LYS A 915 -38.26 25.42 -13.76
N MET A 916 -37.38 25.28 -12.77
CA MET A 916 -36.01 25.80 -12.84
C MET A 916 -35.10 24.80 -13.56
N LEU A 917 -35.17 23.52 -13.19
CA LEU A 917 -34.36 22.45 -13.77
C LEU A 917 -34.60 22.26 -15.27
N LEU A 918 -35.83 22.44 -15.74
CA LEU A 918 -36.19 22.46 -17.16
C LEU A 918 -35.43 23.52 -18.00
N LYS A 919 -34.70 24.47 -17.38
CA LYS A 919 -33.83 25.42 -18.08
C LYS A 919 -32.39 24.93 -18.31
N PHE A 920 -32.01 23.80 -17.70
CA PHE A 920 -30.64 23.29 -17.70
C PHE A 920 -30.47 21.99 -18.49
N ILE A 921 -31.57 21.40 -18.99
CA ILE A 921 -31.54 20.26 -19.92
C ILE A 921 -30.93 20.60 -21.28
N ASP A 922 -30.80 21.89 -21.62
CA ASP A 922 -30.15 22.42 -22.83
C ASP A 922 -28.78 23.08 -22.54
N ASN A 923 -28.16 22.81 -21.38
CA ASN A 923 -26.85 23.38 -21.04
C ASN A 923 -25.73 22.80 -21.92
N SER A 924 -24.76 23.62 -22.34
CA SER A 924 -23.61 23.14 -23.12
C SER A 924 -22.74 22.12 -22.37
N CYS A 925 -22.72 22.16 -21.03
CA CYS A 925 -22.03 21.18 -20.19
C CYS A 925 -22.90 19.94 -19.95
N ALA A 926 -22.45 18.79 -20.46
CA ALA A 926 -23.12 17.50 -20.31
C ALA A 926 -23.38 17.10 -18.85
N TYR A 927 -22.40 17.30 -17.95
CA TYR A 927 -22.58 17.05 -16.51
C TYR A 927 -23.78 17.81 -15.94
N VAL A 928 -23.98 19.07 -16.33
CA VAL A 928 -25.11 19.89 -15.89
C VAL A 928 -26.43 19.43 -16.55
N ARG A 929 -26.41 19.00 -17.82
CA ARG A 929 -27.60 18.39 -18.45
C ARG A 929 -28.03 17.11 -17.71
N GLY A 930 -27.10 16.17 -17.51
CA GLY A 930 -27.38 14.90 -16.84
C GLY A 930 -27.89 15.07 -15.42
N VAL A 931 -27.28 15.94 -14.61
CA VAL A 931 -27.75 16.24 -13.25
C VAL A 931 -29.11 16.97 -13.25
N ALA A 932 -29.42 17.78 -14.27
CA ALA A 932 -30.76 18.35 -14.44
C ALA A 932 -31.80 17.28 -14.83
N VAL A 933 -31.45 16.33 -15.70
CA VAL A 933 -32.31 15.19 -16.09
C VAL A 933 -32.57 14.27 -14.89
N GLU A 934 -31.52 13.84 -14.16
CA GLU A 934 -31.61 13.07 -12.92
C GLU A 934 -32.54 13.74 -11.90
N GLY A 935 -32.35 15.05 -11.68
CA GLY A 935 -33.17 15.85 -10.79
C GLY A 935 -34.63 15.98 -11.25
N LEU A 936 -34.89 16.04 -12.56
CA LEU A 936 -36.25 16.03 -13.09
C LEU A 936 -36.92 14.66 -13.00
N GLY A 937 -36.17 13.56 -13.09
CA GLY A 937 -36.64 12.20 -12.82
C GLY A 937 -37.21 12.05 -11.40
N LYS A 938 -36.44 12.49 -10.40
CA LYS A 938 -36.88 12.57 -8.98
C LYS A 938 -38.14 13.46 -8.78
N LEU A 939 -38.38 14.38 -9.70
CA LEU A 939 -39.48 15.36 -9.65
C LEU A 939 -40.54 15.13 -10.73
N ILE A 940 -40.61 13.98 -11.38
CA ILE A 940 -41.33 13.86 -12.66
C ILE A 940 -42.85 14.11 -12.57
N ASP A 941 -43.41 14.65 -13.66
CA ASP A 941 -44.85 14.71 -13.96
C ASP A 941 -45.08 14.50 -15.46
N GLU A 942 -46.32 14.22 -15.87
CA GLU A 942 -46.65 13.91 -17.28
C GLU A 942 -46.21 14.99 -18.30
N PRO A 943 -46.34 16.32 -18.04
CA PRO A 943 -45.76 17.34 -18.90
C PRO A 943 -44.23 17.27 -19.00
N THR A 944 -43.52 17.11 -17.88
CA THR A 944 -42.05 17.01 -17.85
C THR A 944 -41.57 15.75 -18.56
N LYS A 945 -42.26 14.63 -18.35
CA LYS A 945 -41.96 13.34 -18.98
C LYS A 945 -41.93 13.46 -20.50
N LYS A 946 -42.89 14.15 -21.11
CA LYS A 946 -42.96 14.36 -22.57
C LYS A 946 -41.88 15.30 -23.11
N ILE A 947 -41.46 16.29 -22.32
CA ILE A 947 -40.33 17.17 -22.67
C ILE A 947 -39.02 16.37 -22.66
N LEU A 948 -38.82 15.53 -21.64
CA LEU A 948 -37.65 14.66 -21.53
C LEU A 948 -37.66 13.54 -22.59
N GLU A 949 -38.82 12.98 -22.95
CA GLU A 949 -38.96 12.01 -24.05
C GLU A 949 -38.52 12.62 -25.39
N ALA A 950 -38.88 13.87 -25.67
CA ALA A 950 -38.43 14.58 -26.86
C ALA A 950 -36.91 14.86 -26.81
N LYS A 951 -36.42 15.42 -25.69
CA LYS A 951 -35.00 15.79 -25.54
C LYS A 951 -34.05 14.60 -25.55
N MET A 952 -34.48 13.43 -25.08
CA MET A 952 -33.75 12.16 -25.21
C MET A 952 -33.46 11.81 -26.68
N THR A 953 -34.29 12.23 -27.64
CA THR A 953 -34.06 11.99 -29.10
C THR A 953 -33.16 13.03 -29.77
N GLU A 954 -32.81 14.12 -29.08
CA GLU A 954 -31.91 15.17 -29.55
C GLU A 954 -30.51 15.10 -28.90
N GLU A 955 -30.36 14.31 -27.84
CA GLU A 955 -29.12 14.16 -27.05
C GLU A 955 -28.15 13.16 -27.70
N THR A 956 -26.86 13.47 -27.62
CA THR A 956 -25.78 12.63 -28.17
C THR A 956 -24.73 12.23 -27.14
N ASP A 957 -24.81 12.77 -25.92
CA ASP A 957 -23.87 12.49 -24.84
C ASP A 957 -24.33 11.28 -24.00
N GLU A 958 -23.57 10.19 -24.00
CA GLU A 958 -23.94 8.93 -23.33
C GLU A 958 -24.11 9.05 -21.80
N PHE A 959 -23.40 9.98 -21.14
CA PHE A 959 -23.64 10.25 -19.73
C PHE A 959 -25.03 10.86 -19.50
N VAL A 960 -25.49 11.73 -20.39
CA VAL A 960 -26.85 12.30 -20.31
C VAL A 960 -27.91 11.29 -20.75
N LEU A 961 -27.65 10.51 -21.81
CA LEU A 961 -28.52 9.43 -22.27
C LEU A 961 -28.75 8.37 -21.18
N SER A 962 -27.73 7.97 -20.42
CA SER A 962 -27.92 7.06 -19.29
C SER A 962 -28.82 7.63 -18.18
N GLN A 963 -28.81 8.95 -17.94
CA GLN A 963 -29.76 9.57 -17.01
C GLN A 963 -31.21 9.55 -17.56
N TYR A 964 -31.40 9.64 -18.89
CA TYR A 964 -32.70 9.39 -19.50
C TYR A 964 -33.12 7.91 -19.38
N ARG A 965 -32.23 6.94 -19.70
CA ARG A 965 -32.53 5.49 -19.57
C ARG A 965 -33.04 5.13 -18.17
N LYS A 966 -32.40 5.65 -17.11
CA LYS A 966 -32.81 5.51 -15.70
C LYS A 966 -34.26 5.97 -15.42
N ILE A 967 -34.80 6.94 -16.16
CA ILE A 967 -36.16 7.47 -15.98
C ILE A 967 -37.23 6.59 -16.65
N TYR A 968 -36.90 5.99 -17.80
CA TYR A 968 -37.87 5.28 -18.63
C TYR A 968 -37.88 3.76 -18.45
N GLY A 969 -36.87 3.19 -17.80
CA GLY A 969 -36.76 1.73 -17.62
C GLY A 969 -36.63 1.01 -18.96
N ARG A 970 -36.00 1.65 -19.94
CA ARG A 970 -35.61 1.07 -21.22
C ARG A 970 -34.11 0.84 -21.18
N ASP A 971 -33.74 -0.44 -21.20
CA ASP A 971 -32.45 -0.90 -21.69
C ASP A 971 -32.40 -0.68 -23.22
#